data_AF-A0AAJ6D9Z0-F1
#
_entry.id   AF-A0AAJ6D9Z0-F1
#
_cell.length_a   1.000
_cell.length_b   1.000
_cell.length_c   1.000
_cell.angle_alpha   90.00
_cell.angle_beta   90.00
_cell.angle_gamma   90.00
#
_symmetry.space_group_name_H-M   'P 1'
#
loop_
_entity.id
_entity.type
_entity.pdbx_description
1 polymer ?
#
loop_
_entity_poly.entity_id
_entity_poly.type
_entity_poly.pdbx_seq_one_letter_code
_entity_poly.pdbx_strand_id
1 'polypeptide(L)'
;MYQWLKHRVFNIRRVGRKMEKVPYLASQNGRFFAKVKIPRRLRYLHFAGAAELKRALGSDRDEAIKQLPAVLDELREKIRMARQIEAAKTGLEKIPYLLNRDGRFFARVKIPRSLRHDNFGGSTELRQPLGGDRGEAIKRLPAILDEWWEKIKLAKQRHTETAIRPEIFNPKTVGQIIARDYLAQMKANDEFRSQALSEWDDAAIDEAAEKIPNLLEQRGRFYARIKIPLYLRDDHFAGAHELRRPLGGDRKRAIGLLPSVLQELREKIDFVRHGGEGALGPGGARHPKSLASIVAADYLVQIKADLELRGGAVFQSDNAVALHKDHWMRGYLGVLNDEELRRLVGNRIEIARRQGWHVCEYGSLEWRNLARGLCISSYEVMARQDERNRNIFDGKPDHPLLQKGIARVLRTKKAPIRILTFVQIIDAELKYRSMGRDPRRLAAYTVEKFRHHAQEFAIFRNSDNALTVTAKEALLWRHQLLSTRSLANSTVKQKIQNIKTILNWARYHEPGIVFPHGNPLAGVRPPQSIRQPSHLRTYTLEEATTILRAARLEKEPIFRWIPFLCAYSGMRIGEAAFLEKEDFFQHLDRWYWQVSTIGGRSLKTASSQRRIPVHPALIAEGFMDFVFTVKKGPLFYRKRSKAYRIRPVLATWVRSLIPYLHRPSLRPNHGWRHLFEDLCRRDLMDEDARAYILGRSVGASRELYGRSDIMLPGLAAAMDQVRPFEI
;
A
#
# COMPACT_ATOMS: atom_id res chain seq x y z
N MET A 1 24.24 -82.45 -20.82
CA MET A 1 24.39 -81.05 -20.34
C MET A 1 25.78 -80.46 -20.62
N TYR A 2 26.48 -80.97 -21.65
CA TYR A 2 27.87 -80.63 -22.01
C TYR A 2 27.97 -80.23 -23.50
N GLN A 3 26.88 -79.67 -24.04
CA GLN A 3 26.78 -79.17 -25.42
C GLN A 3 26.16 -77.76 -25.52
N TRP A 4 25.94 -77.08 -24.39
CA TRP A 4 25.39 -75.73 -24.32
C TRP A 4 26.42 -74.71 -23.81
N LEU A 5 27.70 -74.94 -24.11
CA LEU A 5 28.84 -74.09 -23.73
C LEU A 5 29.84 -73.94 -24.91
N LYS A 6 29.36 -73.64 -26.13
CA LYS A 6 30.26 -73.39 -27.28
C LYS A 6 30.03 -72.13 -28.11
N HIS A 7 29.18 -71.19 -27.68
CA HIS A 7 28.96 -69.96 -28.45
C HIS A 7 29.02 -68.65 -27.65
N ARG A 8 29.87 -68.54 -26.63
CA ARG A 8 29.97 -67.25 -25.92
C ARG A 8 31.27 -66.90 -25.21
N VAL A 9 32.43 -66.99 -25.87
CA VAL A 9 33.56 -66.09 -25.55
C VAL A 9 34.37 -65.81 -26.82
N PHE A 10 34.23 -64.60 -27.35
CA PHE A 10 35.28 -63.68 -27.84
C PHE A 10 34.66 -62.66 -28.79
N ASN A 11 34.10 -61.59 -28.22
CA ASN A 11 34.33 -60.25 -28.77
C ASN A 11 34.10 -59.20 -27.69
N ILE A 12 35.18 -58.89 -26.98
CA ILE A 12 35.32 -57.65 -26.21
C ILE A 12 35.45 -56.52 -27.25
N ARG A 13 34.40 -55.72 -27.43
CA ARG A 13 34.49 -54.27 -27.72
C ARG A 13 33.10 -53.61 -27.79
N ARG A 14 33.01 -52.47 -27.09
CA ARG A 14 31.91 -51.47 -27.03
C ARG A 14 30.66 -51.83 -26.23
N VAL A 15 30.78 -51.68 -24.92
CA VAL A 15 29.67 -51.26 -24.05
C VAL A 15 29.16 -49.90 -24.56
N GLY A 16 28.02 -49.89 -25.25
CA GLY A 16 27.34 -48.66 -25.61
C GLY A 16 26.77 -47.98 -24.37
N ARG A 17 27.39 -46.89 -23.92
CA ARG A 17 26.78 -45.96 -22.95
C ARG A 17 25.37 -45.60 -23.44
N LYS A 18 24.32 -45.91 -22.68
CA LYS A 18 22.99 -45.30 -22.88
C LYS A 18 23.17 -43.78 -22.72
N MET A 19 23.20 -43.06 -23.83
CA MET A 19 23.39 -41.62 -23.84
C MET A 19 22.22 -40.92 -23.11
N GLU A 20 22.53 -40.02 -22.19
CA GLU A 20 21.57 -39.11 -21.56
C GLU A 20 20.71 -38.42 -22.64
N LYS A 21 19.39 -38.51 -22.49
CA LYS A 21 18.43 -37.85 -23.39
C LYS A 21 18.46 -36.35 -23.14
N VAL A 22 19.12 -35.60 -24.03
CA VAL A 22 19.04 -34.14 -24.06
C VAL A 22 17.69 -33.75 -24.69
N PRO A 23 16.82 -32.98 -24.01
CA PRO A 23 15.53 -32.56 -24.55
C PRO A 23 15.68 -31.87 -25.91
N TYR A 24 14.77 -32.15 -26.83
CA TYR A 24 14.74 -31.58 -28.20
C TYR A 24 15.93 -31.95 -29.10
N LEU A 25 16.90 -32.73 -28.60
CA LEU A 25 17.99 -33.29 -29.40
C LEU A 25 17.63 -34.74 -29.79
N ALA A 26 17.58 -35.01 -31.08
CA ALA A 26 17.39 -36.35 -31.63
C ALA A 26 18.70 -36.83 -32.27
N SER A 27 18.94 -38.14 -32.25
CA SER A 27 20.03 -38.76 -33.01
C SER A 27 19.43 -39.74 -34.01
N GLN A 28 19.87 -39.66 -35.27
CA GLN A 28 19.47 -40.55 -36.36
C GLN A 28 20.69 -40.79 -37.25
N ASN A 29 21.06 -42.06 -37.46
CA ASN A 29 22.17 -42.48 -38.32
C ASN A 29 23.51 -41.76 -38.03
N GLY A 30 23.87 -41.59 -36.75
CA GLY A 30 25.14 -40.96 -36.35
C GLY A 30 25.19 -39.44 -36.49
N ARG A 31 24.05 -38.79 -36.79
CA ARG A 31 23.90 -37.33 -36.82
C ARG A 31 22.90 -36.86 -35.79
N PHE A 32 23.14 -35.69 -35.22
CA PHE A 32 22.27 -35.04 -34.26
C PHE A 32 21.39 -34.00 -34.94
N PHE A 33 20.15 -33.88 -34.45
CA PHE A 33 19.15 -32.95 -34.96
C PHE A 33 18.44 -32.24 -33.81
N ALA A 34 18.25 -30.93 -33.94
CA ALA A 34 17.26 -30.21 -33.13
C ALA A 34 15.86 -30.53 -33.66
N LYS A 35 14.91 -30.83 -32.77
CA LYS A 35 13.51 -31.06 -33.14
C LYS A 35 12.51 -30.29 -32.28
N VAL A 36 11.53 -29.67 -32.92
CA VAL A 36 10.43 -28.94 -32.25
C VAL A 36 9.09 -29.40 -32.83
N LYS A 37 8.14 -29.72 -31.96
CA LYS A 37 6.80 -30.18 -32.35
C LYS A 37 5.97 -29.04 -32.95
N ILE A 38 5.36 -29.27 -34.09
CA ILE A 38 4.48 -28.31 -34.76
C ILE A 38 3.05 -28.47 -34.23
N PRO A 39 2.38 -27.38 -33.79
CA PRO A 39 0.97 -27.39 -33.40
C PRO A 39 0.07 -27.91 -34.52
N ARG A 40 -0.91 -28.78 -34.21
CA ARG A 40 -1.75 -29.49 -35.21
C ARG A 40 -2.38 -28.56 -36.25
N ARG A 41 -2.85 -27.37 -35.82
CA ARG A 41 -3.46 -26.36 -36.71
C ARG A 41 -2.49 -25.79 -37.75
N LEU A 42 -1.20 -25.68 -37.45
CA LEU A 42 -0.21 -25.07 -38.34
C LEU A 42 0.42 -26.07 -39.31
N ARG A 43 0.31 -27.38 -39.03
CA ARG A 43 1.00 -28.43 -39.80
C ARG A 43 0.66 -28.35 -41.28
N TYR A 44 -0.62 -28.36 -41.61
CA TYR A 44 -1.10 -28.36 -42.99
C TYR A 44 -1.12 -26.95 -43.62
N LEU A 45 -1.10 -25.90 -42.80
CA LEU A 45 -1.19 -24.51 -43.27
C LEU A 45 0.17 -23.91 -43.65
N HIS A 46 1.23 -24.24 -42.92
CA HIS A 46 2.56 -23.62 -43.08
C HIS A 46 3.72 -24.60 -43.20
N PHE A 47 3.47 -25.89 -42.93
CA PHE A 47 4.54 -26.89 -42.79
C PHE A 47 4.24 -28.21 -43.51
N ALA A 48 3.43 -28.18 -44.58
CA ALA A 48 3.13 -29.31 -45.45
C ALA A 48 2.76 -30.63 -44.74
N GLY A 49 2.06 -30.55 -43.61
CA GLY A 49 1.62 -31.70 -42.82
C GLY A 49 2.66 -32.26 -41.85
N ALA A 50 3.88 -31.71 -41.81
CA ALA A 50 4.94 -32.18 -40.91
C ALA A 50 4.52 -32.06 -39.43
N ALA A 51 4.78 -33.11 -38.64
CA ALA A 51 4.47 -33.10 -37.21
C ALA A 51 5.54 -32.39 -36.36
N GLU A 52 6.77 -32.29 -36.88
CA GLU A 52 7.96 -31.74 -36.22
C GLU A 52 8.84 -31.01 -37.23
N LEU A 53 9.43 -29.87 -36.84
CA LEU A 53 10.56 -29.27 -37.55
C LEU A 53 11.84 -29.94 -37.07
N LYS A 54 12.74 -30.26 -38.00
CA LYS A 54 14.06 -30.85 -37.71
C LYS A 54 15.16 -30.05 -38.39
N ARG A 55 16.27 -29.83 -37.71
CA ARG A 55 17.48 -29.26 -38.30
C ARG A 55 18.72 -30.02 -37.85
N ALA A 56 19.59 -30.35 -38.80
CA ALA A 56 20.84 -31.05 -38.53
C ALA A 56 21.82 -30.17 -37.74
N LEU A 57 22.50 -30.77 -36.78
CA LEU A 57 23.50 -30.15 -35.90
C LEU A 57 24.90 -30.80 -36.05
N GLY A 58 25.07 -31.68 -37.03
CA GLY A 58 26.33 -32.40 -37.29
C GLY A 58 26.39 -33.78 -36.64
N SER A 59 27.58 -34.38 -36.62
CA SER A 59 27.85 -35.72 -36.08
C SER A 59 28.47 -35.73 -34.68
N ASP A 60 28.96 -34.58 -34.21
CA ASP A 60 29.52 -34.41 -32.86
C ASP A 60 28.42 -34.02 -31.87
N ARG A 61 28.35 -34.72 -30.73
CA ARG A 61 27.30 -34.53 -29.71
C ARG A 61 27.49 -33.25 -28.91
N ASP A 62 28.72 -32.93 -28.53
CA ASP A 62 28.99 -31.80 -27.63
C ASP A 62 28.87 -30.49 -28.41
N GLU A 63 29.30 -30.50 -29.66
CA GLU A 63 29.10 -29.38 -30.57
C GLU A 63 27.61 -29.20 -30.90
N ALA A 64 26.86 -30.30 -31.10
CA ALA A 64 25.41 -30.22 -31.27
C ALA A 64 24.70 -29.67 -30.03
N ILE A 65 25.13 -29.99 -28.80
CA ILE A 65 24.56 -29.45 -27.56
C ILE A 65 24.83 -27.94 -27.45
N LYS A 66 26.02 -27.46 -27.83
CA LYS A 66 26.35 -26.02 -27.84
C LYS A 66 25.49 -25.24 -28.84
N GLN A 67 25.24 -25.80 -30.02
CA GLN A 67 24.44 -25.17 -31.07
C GLN A 67 22.93 -25.27 -30.83
N LEU A 68 22.48 -26.22 -29.99
CA LEU A 68 21.07 -26.53 -29.75
C LEU A 68 20.23 -25.31 -29.33
N PRO A 69 20.63 -24.43 -28.39
CA PRO A 69 19.82 -23.28 -27.99
C PRO A 69 19.52 -22.33 -29.15
N ALA A 70 20.54 -21.94 -29.92
CA ALA A 70 20.39 -21.01 -31.04
C ALA A 70 19.50 -21.60 -32.15
N VAL A 71 19.67 -22.89 -32.45
CA VAL A 71 18.85 -23.57 -33.46
C VAL A 71 17.41 -23.77 -32.99
N LEU A 72 17.19 -24.02 -31.69
CA LEU A 72 15.83 -24.10 -31.14
C LEU A 72 15.10 -22.75 -31.20
N ASP A 73 15.81 -21.65 -30.97
CA ASP A 73 15.22 -20.31 -31.08
C ASP A 73 14.80 -20.02 -32.52
N GLU A 74 15.62 -20.37 -33.52
CA GLU A 74 15.21 -20.24 -34.93
C GLU A 74 13.99 -21.10 -35.27
N LEU A 75 13.96 -22.37 -34.86
CA LEU A 75 12.83 -23.27 -35.13
C LEU A 75 11.54 -22.78 -34.44
N ARG A 76 11.66 -22.21 -33.23
CA ARG A 76 10.54 -21.60 -32.50
C ARG A 76 10.05 -20.32 -33.16
N GLU A 77 10.96 -19.48 -33.67
CA GLU A 77 10.61 -18.27 -34.39
C GLU A 77 9.88 -18.58 -35.71
N LYS A 78 10.26 -19.65 -36.44
CA LYS A 78 9.49 -20.12 -37.61
C LYS A 78 8.03 -20.49 -37.25
N ILE A 79 7.82 -21.18 -36.13
CA ILE A 79 6.46 -21.52 -35.65
C ILE A 79 5.73 -20.25 -35.18
N ARG A 80 6.43 -19.29 -34.57
CA ARG A 80 5.87 -18.02 -34.11
C ARG A 80 5.42 -17.15 -35.29
N MET A 81 6.22 -17.04 -36.35
CA MET A 81 5.84 -16.33 -37.56
C MET A 81 4.63 -16.97 -38.24
N ALA A 82 4.59 -18.29 -38.36
CA ALA A 82 3.40 -19.00 -38.87
C ALA A 82 2.14 -18.72 -38.04
N ARG A 83 2.27 -18.65 -36.70
CA ARG A 83 1.17 -18.21 -35.82
C ARG A 83 0.75 -16.77 -36.08
N GLN A 84 1.71 -15.86 -36.27
CA GLN A 84 1.43 -14.45 -36.55
C GLN A 84 0.76 -14.26 -37.91
N ILE A 85 1.12 -15.04 -38.93
CA ILE A 85 0.47 -15.02 -40.24
C ILE A 85 -0.99 -15.50 -40.12
N GLU A 86 -1.25 -16.61 -39.41
CA GLU A 86 -2.63 -17.08 -39.21
C GLU A 86 -3.44 -16.15 -38.28
N ALA A 87 -2.81 -15.52 -37.30
CA ALA A 87 -3.43 -14.52 -36.44
C ALA A 87 -3.73 -13.21 -37.22
N ALA A 88 -2.89 -12.85 -38.18
CA ALA A 88 -3.09 -11.70 -39.06
C ALA A 88 -4.28 -11.93 -40.02
N LYS A 89 -4.45 -13.15 -40.54
CA LYS A 89 -5.61 -13.54 -41.37
C LYS A 89 -6.93 -13.56 -40.60
N THR A 90 -6.92 -13.86 -39.31
CA THR A 90 -8.14 -14.01 -38.48
C THR A 90 -8.58 -12.75 -37.72
N GLY A 91 -7.85 -11.64 -37.86
CA GLY A 91 -8.30 -10.32 -37.40
C GLY A 91 -8.41 -10.10 -35.88
N LEU A 92 -7.93 -11.03 -35.05
CA LEU A 92 -8.26 -11.07 -33.61
C LEU A 92 -7.13 -10.64 -32.63
N GLU A 93 -5.99 -10.10 -33.07
CA GLU A 93 -5.01 -9.50 -32.15
C GLU A 93 -4.53 -8.09 -32.55
N LYS A 94 -4.31 -7.26 -31.52
CA LYS A 94 -3.70 -5.92 -31.59
C LYS A 94 -2.27 -6.05 -32.12
N ILE A 95 -2.01 -5.53 -33.32
CA ILE A 95 -0.66 -5.48 -33.88
C ILE A 95 0.19 -4.54 -32.98
N PRO A 96 1.32 -5.01 -32.42
CA PRO A 96 2.18 -4.19 -31.57
C PRO A 96 2.55 -2.88 -32.26
N TYR A 97 2.48 -1.76 -31.51
CA TYR A 97 2.77 -0.42 -32.01
C TYR A 97 1.81 0.10 -33.10
N LEU A 98 0.79 -0.66 -33.50
CA LEU A 98 -0.26 -0.21 -34.41
C LEU A 98 -1.55 0.04 -33.63
N LEU A 99 -2.02 1.29 -33.65
CA LEU A 99 -3.21 1.74 -32.96
C LEU A 99 -4.30 2.07 -33.98
N ASN A 100 -5.44 1.39 -33.91
CA ASN A 100 -6.64 1.75 -34.65
C ASN A 100 -7.48 2.71 -33.80
N ARG A 101 -7.84 3.87 -34.36
CA ARG A 101 -8.77 4.84 -33.76
C ARG A 101 -9.72 5.29 -34.87
N ASP A 102 -11.00 4.98 -34.71
CA ASP A 102 -12.09 5.41 -35.60
C ASP A 102 -11.83 5.07 -37.09
N GLY A 103 -11.34 3.85 -37.35
CA GLY A 103 -11.08 3.37 -38.72
C GLY A 103 -9.79 3.90 -39.36
N ARG A 104 -8.97 4.64 -38.61
CA ARG A 104 -7.63 5.07 -39.03
C ARG A 104 -6.55 4.40 -38.19
N PHE A 105 -5.53 3.90 -38.85
CA PHE A 105 -4.38 3.27 -38.21
C PHE A 105 -3.29 4.31 -37.92
N PHE A 106 -2.59 4.12 -36.81
CA PHE A 106 -1.50 4.97 -36.34
C PHE A 106 -0.33 4.10 -35.86
N ALA A 107 0.90 4.48 -36.20
CA ALA A 107 2.09 3.97 -35.52
C ALA A 107 2.17 4.62 -34.12
N ARG A 108 2.60 3.88 -33.10
CA ARG A 108 2.74 4.37 -31.72
C ARG A 108 3.90 3.71 -30.96
N VAL A 109 4.88 4.50 -30.53
CA VAL A 109 6.00 4.05 -29.67
C VAL A 109 6.09 4.92 -28.41
N LYS A 110 6.22 4.30 -27.23
CA LYS A 110 6.39 5.04 -25.96
C LYS A 110 7.82 5.54 -25.81
N ILE A 111 7.96 6.81 -25.40
CA ILE A 111 9.27 7.42 -25.13
C ILE A 111 9.67 7.15 -23.66
N PRO A 112 10.89 6.64 -23.39
CA PRO A 112 11.43 6.47 -22.04
C PRO A 112 11.40 7.79 -21.25
N ARG A 113 11.04 7.73 -19.96
CA ARG A 113 10.81 8.93 -19.12
C ARG A 113 12.00 9.90 -19.08
N SER A 114 13.22 9.39 -19.09
CA SER A 114 14.46 10.19 -19.08
C SER A 114 14.66 11.02 -20.36
N LEU A 115 14.13 10.58 -21.51
CA LEU A 115 14.38 11.24 -22.79
C LEU A 115 13.28 12.23 -23.18
N ARG A 116 12.16 12.27 -22.43
CA ARG A 116 10.94 12.97 -22.85
C ARG A 116 11.16 14.47 -23.01
N HIS A 117 11.80 15.12 -22.05
CA HIS A 117 11.93 16.58 -22.05
C HIS A 117 13.02 17.06 -23.03
N ASP A 118 14.20 16.46 -22.97
CA ASP A 118 15.38 17.01 -23.66
C ASP A 118 15.44 16.65 -25.14
N ASN A 119 14.90 15.49 -25.53
CA ASN A 119 14.97 15.00 -26.92
C ASN A 119 13.62 14.96 -27.64
N PHE A 120 12.50 15.02 -26.89
CA PHE A 120 11.15 14.84 -27.44
C PHE A 120 10.10 15.84 -26.91
N GLY A 121 10.53 16.99 -26.37
CA GLY A 121 9.65 18.13 -26.06
C GLY A 121 8.57 17.87 -25.01
N GLY A 122 8.77 16.90 -24.11
CA GLY A 122 7.81 16.47 -23.09
C GLY A 122 6.81 15.40 -23.57
N SER A 123 6.88 14.96 -24.82
CA SER A 123 5.97 13.96 -25.38
C SER A 123 6.12 12.61 -24.70
N THR A 124 4.99 11.95 -24.40
CA THR A 124 4.99 10.64 -23.74
C THR A 124 5.08 9.46 -24.73
N GLU A 125 4.71 9.70 -25.99
CA GLU A 125 4.75 8.76 -27.09
C GLU A 125 4.97 9.48 -28.44
N LEU A 126 5.60 8.79 -29.39
CA LEU A 126 5.61 9.15 -30.80
C LEU A 126 4.38 8.53 -31.46
N ARG A 127 3.67 9.32 -32.27
CA ARG A 127 2.46 8.89 -32.97
C ARG A 127 2.40 9.47 -34.37
N GLN A 128 2.09 8.63 -35.36
CA GLN A 128 1.98 9.05 -36.76
C GLN A 128 0.83 8.31 -37.44
N PRO A 129 -0.03 9.02 -38.20
CA PRO A 129 -1.10 8.38 -38.96
C PRO A 129 -0.52 7.53 -40.11
N LEU A 130 -1.11 6.36 -40.31
CA LEU A 130 -0.74 5.37 -41.33
C LEU A 130 -1.83 5.19 -42.41
N GLY A 131 -2.98 5.85 -42.25
CA GLY A 131 -4.11 5.78 -43.19
C GLY A 131 -5.25 4.89 -42.71
N GLY A 132 -6.29 4.75 -43.54
CA GLY A 132 -7.49 3.95 -43.23
C GLY A 132 -7.38 2.47 -43.64
N ASP A 133 -6.47 2.14 -44.57
CA ASP A 133 -6.27 0.77 -45.02
C ASP A 133 -5.32 0.01 -44.08
N ARG A 134 -5.80 -1.13 -43.55
CA ARG A 134 -5.05 -1.94 -42.58
C ARG A 134 -3.82 -2.60 -43.20
N GLY A 135 -3.92 -3.08 -44.44
CA GLY A 135 -2.83 -3.76 -45.13
C GLY A 135 -1.68 -2.81 -45.45
N GLU A 136 -2.02 -1.63 -45.94
CA GLU A 136 -1.06 -0.56 -46.23
C GLU A 136 -0.41 -0.01 -44.95
N ALA A 137 -1.19 0.15 -43.87
CA ALA A 137 -0.67 0.55 -42.57
C ALA A 137 0.34 -0.47 -42.00
N ILE A 138 0.11 -1.77 -42.19
CA ILE A 138 1.05 -2.82 -41.76
C ILE A 138 2.34 -2.79 -42.59
N LYS A 139 2.27 -2.51 -43.89
CA LYS A 139 3.46 -2.38 -44.75
C LYS A 139 4.33 -1.18 -44.37
N ARG A 140 3.71 -0.07 -43.98
CA ARG A 140 4.42 1.18 -43.61
C ARG A 140 4.96 1.19 -42.18
N LEU A 141 4.39 0.36 -41.30
CA LEU A 141 4.73 0.35 -39.87
C LEU A 141 6.22 0.05 -39.59
N PRO A 142 6.88 -0.98 -40.19
CA PRO A 142 8.28 -1.30 -39.88
C PRO A 142 9.25 -0.14 -40.14
N ALA A 143 9.12 0.54 -41.28
CA ALA A 143 10.00 1.65 -41.64
C ALA A 143 9.95 2.80 -40.62
N ILE A 144 8.74 3.14 -40.15
CA ILE A 144 8.54 4.19 -39.13
C ILE A 144 9.08 3.75 -37.77
N LEU A 145 8.91 2.47 -37.41
CA LEU A 145 9.44 1.95 -36.15
C LEU A 145 10.97 1.95 -36.16
N ASP A 146 11.61 1.57 -37.26
CA ASP A 146 13.06 1.58 -37.39
C ASP A 146 13.63 3.00 -37.26
N GLU A 147 13.00 3.97 -37.94
CA GLU A 147 13.35 5.39 -37.81
C GLU A 147 13.24 5.87 -36.35
N TRP A 148 12.14 5.56 -35.68
CA TRP A 148 11.91 5.98 -34.30
C TRP A 148 12.80 5.28 -33.29
N TRP A 149 13.12 4.00 -33.51
CA TRP A 149 14.03 3.27 -32.65
C TRP A 149 15.47 3.77 -32.79
N GLU A 150 15.92 4.10 -34.00
CA GLU A 150 17.20 4.78 -34.20
C GLU A 150 17.21 6.17 -33.56
N LYS A 151 16.13 6.95 -33.69
CA LYS A 151 15.99 8.25 -33.01
C LYS A 151 16.06 8.13 -31.48
N ILE A 152 15.40 7.13 -30.90
CA ILE A 152 15.45 6.85 -29.46
C ILE A 152 16.84 6.33 -29.04
N LYS A 153 17.50 5.53 -29.87
CA LYS A 153 18.84 4.99 -29.62
C LYS A 153 19.90 6.10 -29.64
N LEU A 154 19.88 6.98 -30.62
CA LEU A 154 20.73 8.18 -30.68
C LEU A 154 20.49 9.12 -29.49
N ALA A 155 19.22 9.32 -29.10
CA ALA A 155 18.88 10.10 -27.91
C ALA A 155 19.42 9.46 -26.62
N LYS A 156 19.39 8.12 -26.50
CA LYS A 156 20.02 7.42 -25.36
C LYS A 156 21.53 7.59 -25.35
N GLN A 157 22.19 7.49 -26.49
CA GLN A 157 23.65 7.65 -26.60
C GLN A 157 24.05 9.07 -26.18
N ARG A 158 23.39 10.10 -26.73
CA ARG A 158 23.61 11.51 -26.33
C ARG A 158 23.34 11.74 -24.85
N HIS A 159 22.23 11.24 -24.31
CA HIS A 159 21.93 11.36 -22.87
C HIS A 159 22.96 10.62 -21.99
N THR A 160 23.60 9.55 -22.49
CA THR A 160 24.66 8.84 -21.76
C THR A 160 25.98 9.63 -21.81
N GLU A 161 26.27 10.29 -22.93
CA GLU A 161 27.42 11.19 -23.10
C GLU A 161 27.28 12.48 -22.27
N THR A 162 26.08 13.08 -22.19
CA THR A 162 25.81 14.24 -21.34
C THR A 162 25.89 13.90 -19.85
N ALA A 163 25.57 12.65 -19.47
CA ALA A 163 25.63 12.18 -18.08
C ALA A 163 27.05 12.00 -17.52
N ILE A 164 28.11 12.13 -18.33
CA ILE A 164 29.52 11.98 -17.91
C ILE A 164 30.18 13.34 -17.57
N ARG A 165 29.51 14.48 -17.77
CA ARG A 165 29.97 15.77 -17.22
C ARG A 165 29.29 16.02 -15.86
N PRO A 166 30.02 16.45 -14.81
CA PRO A 166 29.40 16.74 -13.53
C PRO A 166 28.59 18.04 -13.67
N GLU A 167 27.27 17.90 -13.81
CA GLU A 167 26.38 19.06 -13.72
C GLU A 167 26.22 19.48 -12.26
N ILE A 168 26.69 20.69 -11.99
CA ILE A 168 26.37 21.50 -10.82
C ILE A 168 24.84 21.64 -10.78
N PHE A 169 24.22 20.95 -9.81
CA PHE A 169 22.78 21.04 -9.58
C PHE A 169 22.46 22.43 -9.04
N ASN A 170 21.82 23.28 -9.86
CA ASN A 170 21.20 24.50 -9.36
C ASN A 170 19.76 24.16 -8.92
N PRO A 171 19.47 24.08 -7.62
CA PRO A 171 18.16 23.64 -7.15
C PRO A 171 17.09 24.66 -7.53
N LYS A 172 16.00 24.19 -8.16
CA LYS A 172 14.78 25.00 -8.30
C LYS A 172 14.34 25.46 -6.92
N THR A 173 14.16 26.77 -6.74
CA THR A 173 13.79 27.34 -5.45
C THR A 173 12.39 26.86 -5.04
N VAL A 174 12.18 26.77 -3.72
CA VAL A 174 10.91 26.37 -3.10
C VAL A 174 9.71 27.16 -3.68
N GLY A 175 9.91 28.43 -4.06
CA GLY A 175 8.88 29.25 -4.70
C GLY A 175 8.40 28.74 -6.06
N GLN A 176 9.28 28.16 -6.88
CA GLN A 176 8.92 27.61 -8.20
C GLN A 176 8.16 26.28 -8.08
N ILE A 177 8.42 25.52 -7.01
CA ILE A 177 7.70 24.27 -6.71
C ILE A 177 6.30 24.59 -6.17
N ILE A 178 6.19 25.58 -5.30
CA ILE A 178 4.91 26.03 -4.72
C ILE A 178 4.00 26.66 -5.78
N ALA A 179 4.54 27.52 -6.65
CA ALA A 179 3.75 28.17 -7.71
C ALA A 179 3.13 27.15 -8.68
N ARG A 180 3.85 26.08 -8.99
CA ARG A 180 3.36 25.00 -9.86
C ARG A 180 2.27 24.17 -9.19
N ASP A 181 2.42 23.85 -7.90
CA ASP A 181 1.41 23.09 -7.16
C ASP A 181 0.13 23.90 -6.96
N TYR A 182 0.26 25.20 -6.69
CA TYR A 182 -0.85 26.15 -6.60
C TYR A 182 -1.63 26.27 -7.92
N LEU A 183 -0.94 26.43 -9.06
CA LEU A 183 -1.56 26.50 -10.38
C LEU A 183 -2.24 25.19 -10.80
N ALA A 184 -1.69 24.04 -10.40
CA ALA A 184 -2.31 22.74 -10.66
C ALA A 184 -3.58 22.53 -9.81
N GLN A 185 -3.60 23.01 -8.57
CA GLN A 185 -4.77 22.98 -7.70
C GLN A 185 -5.89 23.89 -8.20
N MET A 186 -5.58 25.09 -8.72
CA MET A 186 -6.60 25.97 -9.31
C MET A 186 -7.24 25.35 -10.55
N LYS A 187 -6.44 24.74 -11.44
CA LYS A 187 -6.94 24.12 -12.68
C LYS A 187 -7.86 22.91 -12.41
N ALA A 188 -7.51 22.10 -11.42
CA ALA A 188 -8.36 20.99 -10.96
C ALA A 188 -9.68 21.47 -10.33
N ASN A 189 -9.67 22.65 -9.68
CA ASN A 189 -10.87 23.25 -9.09
C ASN A 189 -11.82 23.82 -10.15
N ASP A 190 -11.28 24.39 -11.23
CA ASP A 190 -12.07 24.92 -12.35
C ASP A 190 -12.63 23.80 -13.25
N GLU A 191 -11.90 22.70 -13.41
CA GLU A 191 -12.40 21.49 -14.07
C GLU A 191 -13.52 20.84 -13.25
N PHE A 192 -13.38 20.77 -11.92
CA PHE A 192 -14.42 20.26 -11.02
C PHE A 192 -15.68 21.14 -11.01
N ARG A 193 -15.51 22.47 -11.06
CA ARG A 193 -16.64 23.42 -11.16
C ARG A 193 -17.38 23.30 -12.49
N SER A 194 -16.66 23.16 -13.60
CA SER A 194 -17.25 23.04 -14.94
C SER A 194 -17.97 21.69 -15.11
N GLN A 195 -17.43 20.62 -14.54
CA GLN A 195 -18.05 19.30 -14.55
C GLN A 195 -19.28 19.22 -13.65
N ALA A 196 -19.26 19.86 -12.47
CA ALA A 196 -20.41 19.95 -11.58
C ALA A 196 -21.55 20.82 -12.14
N LEU A 197 -21.25 21.84 -12.95
CA LEU A 197 -22.27 22.65 -13.66
C LEU A 197 -22.92 21.85 -14.81
N SER A 198 -22.13 21.07 -15.55
CA SER A 198 -22.64 20.20 -16.63
C SER A 198 -23.50 19.04 -16.12
N GLU A 199 -23.12 18.40 -15.02
CA GLU A 199 -23.91 17.32 -14.41
C GLU A 199 -25.21 17.82 -13.75
N TRP A 200 -25.35 19.14 -13.55
CA TRP A 200 -26.54 19.78 -12.97
C TRP A 200 -27.57 20.24 -14.01
N ASP A 201 -27.14 20.61 -15.22
CA ASP A 201 -28.07 20.95 -16.32
C ASP A 201 -28.83 19.70 -16.83
N ASP A 202 -28.18 18.53 -16.84
CA ASP A 202 -28.81 17.26 -17.26
C ASP A 202 -29.86 16.73 -16.26
N ALA A 203 -29.76 17.12 -14.99
CA ALA A 203 -30.71 16.71 -13.93
C ALA A 203 -32.00 17.54 -13.91
N ALA A 204 -32.09 18.62 -14.71
CA ALA A 204 -33.20 19.57 -14.69
C ALA A 204 -34.39 19.21 -15.60
N ILE A 205 -34.40 18.02 -16.22
CA ILE A 205 -35.40 17.64 -17.23
C ILE A 205 -36.51 16.69 -16.72
N ASP A 206 -36.40 16.06 -15.55
CA ASP A 206 -37.48 15.20 -15.04
C ASP A 206 -38.38 15.90 -14.01
N GLU A 207 -39.61 16.20 -14.45
CA GLU A 207 -40.63 16.95 -13.73
C GLU A 207 -41.52 16.00 -12.91
N ALA A 208 -41.14 15.73 -11.66
CA ALA A 208 -42.06 15.20 -10.65
C ALA A 208 -41.54 15.48 -9.22
N ALA A 209 -42.11 16.51 -8.57
CA ALA A 209 -42.19 16.76 -7.12
C ALA A 209 -41.09 16.19 -6.18
N GLU A 210 -39.82 16.19 -6.57
CA GLU A 210 -38.74 15.79 -5.67
C GLU A 210 -38.41 16.94 -4.69
N LYS A 211 -38.43 16.62 -3.39
CA LYS A 211 -38.01 17.52 -2.32
C LYS A 211 -36.51 17.83 -2.49
N ILE A 212 -36.20 18.95 -3.16
CA ILE A 212 -34.83 19.44 -3.29
C ILE A 212 -34.25 19.65 -1.88
N PRO A 213 -33.15 18.95 -1.52
CA PRO A 213 -32.57 19.05 -0.19
C PRO A 213 -32.23 20.49 0.17
N ASN A 214 -32.57 20.90 1.39
CA ASN A 214 -32.31 22.25 1.92
C ASN A 214 -33.06 23.41 1.23
N LEU A 215 -33.97 23.12 0.29
CA LEU A 215 -34.95 24.08 -0.24
C LEU A 215 -36.29 23.86 0.49
N LEU A 216 -36.88 24.94 1.00
CA LEU A 216 -38.17 24.92 1.69
C LEU A 216 -39.13 25.87 0.98
N GLU A 217 -40.29 25.37 0.57
CA GLU A 217 -41.38 26.20 0.07
C GLU A 217 -42.37 26.49 1.21
N GLN A 218 -42.69 27.77 1.40
CA GLN A 218 -43.67 28.20 2.41
C GLN A 218 -44.46 29.38 1.87
N ARG A 219 -45.79 29.21 1.73
CA ARG A 219 -46.74 30.25 1.27
C ARG A 219 -46.33 30.91 -0.06
N GLY A 220 -45.94 30.10 -1.06
CA GLY A 220 -45.56 30.58 -2.39
C GLY A 220 -44.19 31.28 -2.48
N ARG A 221 -43.34 31.13 -1.46
CA ARG A 221 -41.95 31.61 -1.46
C ARG A 221 -40.98 30.49 -1.09
N PHE A 222 -39.82 30.51 -1.71
CA PHE A 222 -38.74 29.56 -1.48
C PHE A 222 -37.71 30.10 -0.50
N TYR A 223 -37.16 29.21 0.33
CA TYR A 223 -36.15 29.50 1.33
C TYR A 223 -35.03 28.45 1.28
N ALA A 224 -33.79 28.88 1.40
CA ALA A 224 -32.68 27.99 1.76
C ALA A 224 -32.73 27.72 3.27
N ARG A 225 -32.52 26.48 3.70
CA ARG A 225 -32.46 26.12 5.13
C ARG A 225 -31.29 25.20 5.47
N ILE A 226 -30.68 25.39 6.64
CA ILE A 226 -29.67 24.47 7.18
C ILE A 226 -29.87 24.23 8.68
N LYS A 227 -29.71 22.99 9.13
CA LYS A 227 -29.83 22.63 10.55
C LYS A 227 -28.63 23.12 11.35
N ILE A 228 -28.89 23.71 12.52
CA ILE A 228 -27.86 24.16 13.46
C ILE A 228 -27.49 22.98 14.39
N PRO A 229 -26.20 22.64 14.56
CA PRO A 229 -25.76 21.61 15.52
C PRO A 229 -26.23 21.91 16.94
N LEU A 230 -26.67 20.88 17.68
CA LEU A 230 -27.33 21.02 19.00
C LEU A 230 -26.53 21.88 19.99
N TYR A 231 -25.21 21.68 20.06
CA TYR A 231 -24.31 22.39 20.96
C TYR A 231 -24.05 23.87 20.61
N LEU A 232 -24.58 24.37 19.48
CA LEU A 232 -24.48 25.77 19.07
C LEU A 232 -25.80 26.55 19.21
N ARG A 233 -26.91 25.86 19.50
CA ARG A 233 -28.26 26.46 19.40
C ARG A 233 -28.50 27.52 20.46
N ASP A 234 -28.26 27.19 21.72
CA ASP A 234 -28.61 28.06 22.85
C ASP A 234 -27.63 29.25 22.98
N ASP A 235 -26.33 28.98 22.84
CA ASP A 235 -25.27 29.98 23.10
C ASP A 235 -25.05 30.98 21.94
N HIS A 236 -25.40 30.64 20.70
CA HIS A 236 -25.03 31.42 19.52
C HIS A 236 -26.17 31.69 18.53
N PHE A 237 -27.28 30.96 18.64
CA PHE A 237 -28.42 31.08 17.74
C PHE A 237 -29.77 31.16 18.46
N ALA A 238 -29.78 31.57 19.74
CA ALA A 238 -30.97 31.83 20.55
C ALA A 238 -32.00 30.68 20.55
N GLY A 239 -31.53 29.44 20.59
CA GLY A 239 -32.35 28.22 20.59
C GLY A 239 -32.89 27.80 19.21
N ALA A 240 -32.56 28.51 18.13
CA ALA A 240 -33.04 28.17 16.80
C ALA A 240 -32.50 26.80 16.32
N HIS A 241 -33.38 25.97 15.75
CA HIS A 241 -33.01 24.64 15.25
C HIS A 241 -32.44 24.66 13.83
N GLU A 242 -32.72 25.71 13.05
CA GLU A 242 -32.28 25.89 11.67
C GLU A 242 -32.12 27.37 11.32
N LEU A 243 -31.18 27.67 10.42
CA LEU A 243 -31.09 28.97 9.76
C LEU A 243 -31.87 28.93 8.46
N ARG A 244 -32.64 29.98 8.17
CA ARG A 244 -33.41 30.12 6.92
C ARG A 244 -33.05 31.43 6.23
N ARG A 245 -32.98 31.42 4.89
CA ARG A 245 -32.80 32.63 4.06
C ARG A 245 -33.76 32.61 2.87
N PRO A 246 -34.55 33.68 2.62
CA PRO A 246 -35.48 33.74 1.50
C PRO A 246 -34.74 33.78 0.15
N LEU A 247 -35.31 33.10 -0.85
CA LEU A 247 -34.80 33.00 -2.22
C LEU A 247 -35.76 33.59 -3.27
N GLY A 248 -36.97 33.99 -2.87
CA GLY A 248 -37.99 34.59 -3.74
C GLY A 248 -39.16 33.66 -4.08
N GLY A 249 -40.07 34.10 -4.96
CA GLY A 249 -41.27 33.34 -5.36
C GLY A 249 -41.11 32.47 -6.60
N ASP A 250 -40.06 32.69 -7.40
CA ASP A 250 -39.77 31.93 -8.61
C ASP A 250 -38.89 30.71 -8.28
N ARG A 251 -39.42 29.52 -8.51
CA ARG A 251 -38.77 28.24 -8.21
C ARG A 251 -37.46 28.06 -8.98
N LYS A 252 -37.42 28.42 -10.26
CA LYS A 252 -36.25 28.22 -11.13
C LYS A 252 -35.10 29.13 -10.67
N ARG A 253 -35.43 30.39 -10.35
CA ARG A 253 -34.48 31.35 -9.80
C ARG A 253 -34.00 30.94 -8.40
N ALA A 254 -34.88 30.42 -7.56
CA ALA A 254 -34.54 29.95 -6.23
C ALA A 254 -33.57 28.75 -6.25
N ILE A 255 -33.77 27.80 -7.18
CA ILE A 255 -32.86 26.66 -7.36
C ILE A 255 -31.46 27.13 -7.79
N GLY A 256 -31.37 28.09 -8.72
CA GLY A 256 -30.07 28.64 -9.15
C GLY A 256 -29.32 29.38 -8.02
N LEU A 257 -30.04 30.05 -7.11
CA LEU A 257 -29.44 30.77 -5.99
C LEU A 257 -29.10 29.86 -4.79
N LEU A 258 -29.73 28.69 -4.69
CA LEU A 258 -29.63 27.80 -3.53
C LEU A 258 -28.18 27.42 -3.16
N PRO A 259 -27.26 27.07 -4.09
CA PRO A 259 -25.90 26.65 -3.73
C PRO A 259 -25.10 27.77 -3.06
N SER A 260 -25.17 28.98 -3.60
CA SER A 260 -24.48 30.16 -3.06
C SER A 260 -24.99 30.51 -1.67
N VAL A 261 -26.31 30.51 -1.49
CA VAL A 261 -26.93 30.85 -0.21
C VAL A 261 -26.70 29.76 0.85
N LEU A 262 -26.69 28.48 0.48
CA LEU A 262 -26.34 27.41 1.42
C LEU A 262 -24.89 27.47 1.88
N GLN A 263 -23.98 27.92 1.01
CA GLN A 263 -22.58 28.12 1.36
C GLN A 263 -22.42 29.24 2.40
N GLU A 264 -23.09 30.38 2.23
CA GLU A 264 -23.11 31.46 3.22
C GLU A 264 -23.67 31.02 4.58
N LEU A 265 -24.76 30.22 4.58
CA LEU A 265 -25.35 29.70 5.82
C LEU A 265 -24.42 28.69 6.52
N ARG A 266 -23.66 27.88 5.77
CA ARG A 266 -22.63 26.98 6.30
C ARG A 266 -21.46 27.76 6.90
N GLU A 267 -21.00 28.80 6.22
CA GLU A 267 -19.94 29.69 6.69
C GLU A 267 -20.32 30.36 8.02
N LYS A 268 -21.58 30.76 8.18
CA LYS A 268 -22.09 31.32 9.45
C LYS A 268 -22.05 30.30 10.59
N ILE A 269 -22.32 29.03 10.32
CA ILE A 269 -22.21 27.94 11.32
C ILE A 269 -20.74 27.63 11.60
N ASP A 270 -19.89 27.60 10.58
CA ASP A 270 -18.47 27.29 10.71
C ASP A 270 -17.68 28.40 11.42
N PHE A 271 -18.06 29.67 11.25
CA PHE A 271 -17.57 30.82 12.01
C PHE A 271 -17.70 30.60 13.53
N VAL A 272 -18.90 30.18 13.97
CA VAL A 272 -19.18 29.89 15.38
C VAL A 272 -18.47 28.61 15.82
N ARG A 273 -18.42 27.59 14.96
CA ARG A 273 -17.81 26.27 15.24
C ARG A 273 -16.31 26.32 15.48
N HIS A 274 -15.58 27.19 14.77
CA HIS A 274 -14.11 27.23 14.83
C HIS A 274 -13.56 28.30 15.78
N GLY A 275 -14.41 29.14 16.38
CA GLY A 275 -14.06 30.00 17.51
C GLY A 275 -12.80 30.86 17.40
N GLY A 276 -12.32 31.20 16.18
CA GLY A 276 -10.93 31.63 16.00
C GLY A 276 -10.73 32.76 15.00
N GLU A 277 -10.32 33.92 15.50
CA GLU A 277 -9.67 34.97 14.73
C GLU A 277 -8.44 34.41 13.99
N GLY A 278 -8.32 34.66 12.69
CA GLY A 278 -7.16 34.25 11.87
C GLY A 278 -7.24 32.86 11.21
N ALA A 279 -8.40 32.21 11.18
CA ALA A 279 -8.62 31.01 10.37
C ALA A 279 -8.59 31.32 8.86
N LEU A 280 -8.27 30.32 8.04
CA LEU A 280 -8.35 30.40 6.57
C LEU A 280 -9.81 30.25 6.14
N GLY A 281 -10.33 31.23 5.41
CA GLY A 281 -11.64 31.14 4.78
C GLY A 281 -11.60 30.32 3.48
N PRO A 282 -12.77 29.97 2.91
CA PRO A 282 -12.81 29.35 1.59
C PRO A 282 -12.20 30.32 0.56
N GLY A 283 -11.10 29.91 -0.06
CA GLY A 283 -10.25 30.75 -0.93
C GLY A 283 -8.81 30.94 -0.41
N GLY A 284 -8.47 30.42 0.77
CA GLY A 284 -7.11 30.46 1.30
C GLY A 284 -6.66 31.83 1.84
N ALA A 285 -7.57 32.80 1.91
CA ALA A 285 -7.32 34.09 2.57
C ALA A 285 -7.49 33.95 4.08
N ARG A 286 -6.55 34.50 4.87
CA ARG A 286 -6.69 34.62 6.32
C ARG A 286 -7.74 35.67 6.65
N HIS A 287 -8.65 35.34 7.56
CA HIS A 287 -9.60 36.33 8.07
C HIS A 287 -8.89 37.37 8.96
N PRO A 288 -9.28 38.66 8.87
CA PRO A 288 -8.74 39.71 9.73
C PRO A 288 -8.84 39.36 11.22
N LYS A 289 -7.76 39.62 11.97
CA LYS A 289 -7.72 39.52 13.43
C LYS A 289 -8.35 40.75 14.06
N SER A 290 -8.80 40.64 15.31
CA SER A 290 -9.22 41.83 16.05
C SER A 290 -8.04 42.74 16.38
N LEU A 291 -8.32 44.03 16.57
CA LEU A 291 -7.33 45.03 16.99
C LEU A 291 -6.52 44.58 18.22
N ALA A 292 -7.21 44.09 19.26
CA ALA A 292 -6.57 43.62 20.49
C ALA A 292 -5.61 42.45 20.25
N SER A 293 -5.96 41.52 19.36
CA SER A 293 -5.10 40.37 19.03
C SER A 293 -3.88 40.77 18.20
N ILE A 294 -4.01 41.74 17.28
CA ILE A 294 -2.89 42.26 16.48
C ILE A 294 -1.90 42.96 17.41
N VAL A 295 -2.40 43.84 18.27
CA VAL A 295 -1.60 44.63 19.22
C VAL A 295 -0.93 43.74 20.26
N ALA A 296 -1.61 42.71 20.76
CA ALA A 296 -1.02 41.74 21.68
C ALA A 296 0.04 40.85 21.02
N ALA A 297 -0.18 40.39 19.79
CA ALA A 297 0.81 39.61 19.06
C ALA A 297 2.10 40.42 18.83
N ASP A 298 1.92 41.69 18.46
CA ASP A 298 3.01 42.64 18.27
C ASP A 298 3.78 42.94 19.58
N TYR A 299 3.08 43.17 20.69
CA TYR A 299 3.68 43.31 22.03
C TYR A 299 4.53 42.09 22.42
N LEU A 300 4.01 40.87 22.22
CA LEU A 300 4.72 39.64 22.58
C LEU A 300 5.99 39.42 21.73
N VAL A 301 5.96 39.82 20.45
CA VAL A 301 7.14 39.77 19.57
C VAL A 301 8.23 40.72 20.08
N GLN A 302 7.86 41.95 20.46
CA GLN A 302 8.79 42.94 21.01
C GLN A 302 9.40 42.47 22.35
N ILE A 303 8.58 41.93 23.26
CA ILE A 303 9.07 41.35 24.53
C ILE A 303 10.04 40.19 24.26
N LYS A 304 9.71 39.31 23.31
CA LYS A 304 10.59 38.19 22.96
C LYS A 304 11.94 38.67 22.42
N ALA A 305 11.92 39.66 21.51
CA ALA A 305 13.15 40.25 20.96
C ALA A 305 14.01 40.90 22.06
N ASP A 306 13.40 41.63 23.00
CA ASP A 306 14.11 42.19 24.15
C ASP A 306 14.77 41.11 25.04
N LEU A 307 14.05 40.01 25.32
CA LEU A 307 14.59 38.89 26.09
C LEU A 307 15.73 38.17 25.34
N GLU A 308 15.62 38.00 24.02
CA GLU A 308 16.66 37.40 23.19
C GLU A 308 17.92 38.27 23.15
N LEU A 309 17.79 39.60 23.06
CA LEU A 309 18.92 40.54 23.10
C LEU A 309 19.64 40.55 24.46
N ARG A 310 18.91 40.40 25.57
CA ARG A 310 19.47 40.37 26.93
C ARG A 310 20.19 39.06 27.27
N GLY A 311 19.99 38.00 26.49
CA GLY A 311 20.69 36.72 26.63
C GLY A 311 22.18 36.74 26.21
N GLY A 312 22.75 37.91 25.86
CA GLY A 312 24.12 38.05 25.34
C GLY A 312 25.03 39.12 25.98
N ALA A 313 24.52 40.19 26.61
CA ALA A 313 25.34 41.15 27.38
C ALA A 313 24.45 42.16 28.16
N VAL A 314 24.99 42.71 29.26
CA VAL A 314 24.36 43.76 30.08
C VAL A 314 24.31 45.08 29.29
N PHE A 315 23.11 45.62 29.07
CA PHE A 315 22.93 46.95 28.48
C PHE A 315 22.86 48.01 29.59
N GLN A 316 23.80 48.95 29.62
CA GLN A 316 23.69 50.18 30.40
C GLN A 316 22.68 51.12 29.72
N SER A 317 21.89 51.83 30.53
CA SER A 317 20.83 52.73 30.06
C SER A 317 21.41 54.05 29.53
N ASP A 318 21.45 54.22 28.21
CA ASP A 318 21.71 55.53 27.62
C ASP A 318 20.43 56.39 27.54
N ASN A 319 20.62 57.70 27.71
CA ASN A 319 19.61 58.76 27.62
C ASN A 319 18.76 58.78 26.32
N ALA A 320 19.09 57.95 25.33
CA ALA A 320 18.30 57.77 24.10
C ALA A 320 16.92 57.11 24.35
N VAL A 321 16.79 56.27 25.39
CA VAL A 321 15.52 55.57 25.70
C VAL A 321 14.43 56.54 26.19
N ALA A 322 14.80 57.62 26.88
CA ALA A 322 13.84 58.61 27.39
C ALA A 322 13.17 59.42 26.27
N LEU A 323 13.93 59.78 25.21
CA LEU A 323 13.42 60.52 24.05
C LEU A 323 12.40 59.73 23.21
N HIS A 324 12.51 58.39 23.19
CA HIS A 324 11.58 57.54 22.45
C HIS A 324 10.24 57.33 23.18
N LYS A 325 10.24 57.36 24.51
CA LYS A 325 9.03 57.09 25.31
C LYS A 325 7.95 58.17 25.10
N ASP A 326 8.36 59.44 25.01
CA ASP A 326 7.44 60.56 24.75
C ASP A 326 6.73 60.42 23.40
N HIS A 327 7.46 60.02 22.35
CA HIS A 327 6.90 59.89 21.01
C HIS A 327 5.86 58.75 20.93
N TRP A 328 6.14 57.62 21.59
CA TRP A 328 5.17 56.52 21.72
C TRP A 328 3.96 56.93 22.57
N MET A 329 4.16 57.71 23.63
CA MET A 329 3.10 58.23 24.48
C MET A 329 2.19 59.20 23.73
N ARG A 330 2.74 60.14 22.95
CA ARG A 330 1.96 61.07 22.10
C ARG A 330 1.15 60.32 21.03
N GLY A 331 1.71 59.25 20.46
CA GLY A 331 1.01 58.37 19.53
C GLY A 331 -0.12 57.58 20.22
N TYR A 332 0.14 57.03 21.40
CA TYR A 332 -0.85 56.38 22.26
C TYR A 332 -2.01 57.32 22.63
N LEU A 333 -1.71 58.53 23.11
CA LEU A 333 -2.68 59.55 23.51
C LEU A 333 -3.48 60.13 22.32
N GLY A 334 -3.11 59.78 21.09
CA GLY A 334 -3.79 60.20 19.87
C GLY A 334 -3.50 61.64 19.44
N VAL A 335 -2.43 62.25 19.98
CA VAL A 335 -2.01 63.62 19.66
C VAL A 335 -1.38 63.71 18.26
N LEU A 336 -0.73 62.64 17.81
CA LEU A 336 -0.07 62.58 16.51
C LEU A 336 -1.07 62.54 15.35
N ASN A 337 -0.71 63.20 14.25
CA ASN A 337 -1.45 63.13 12.98
C ASN A 337 -1.16 61.83 12.21
N ASP A 338 -1.88 61.56 11.12
CA ASP A 338 -1.77 60.28 10.39
C ASP A 338 -0.43 60.11 9.68
N GLU A 339 0.25 61.19 9.31
CA GLU A 339 1.59 61.14 8.72
C GLU A 339 2.65 60.83 9.77
N GLU A 340 2.54 61.43 10.96
CA GLU A 340 3.39 61.13 12.12
C GLU A 340 3.19 59.68 12.59
N LEU A 341 1.94 59.20 12.67
CA LEU A 341 1.62 57.80 13.00
C LEU A 341 2.15 56.84 11.93
N ARG A 342 2.06 57.20 10.65
CA ARG A 342 2.60 56.38 9.56
C ARG A 342 4.12 56.23 9.66
N ARG A 343 4.84 57.32 9.98
CA ARG A 343 6.30 57.27 10.19
C ARG A 343 6.66 56.39 11.39
N LEU A 344 5.84 56.41 12.44
CA LEU A 344 6.12 55.70 13.68
C LEU A 344 5.81 54.19 13.63
N VAL A 345 4.67 53.79 13.05
CA VAL A 345 4.19 52.39 13.06
C VAL A 345 3.81 51.82 11.70
N GLY A 346 3.92 52.60 10.61
CA GLY A 346 3.46 52.20 9.28
C GLY A 346 4.07 50.89 8.77
N ASN A 347 5.35 50.64 9.04
CA ASN A 347 6.00 49.38 8.67
C ASN A 347 5.35 48.17 9.34
N ARG A 348 4.95 48.27 10.61
CA ARG A 348 4.31 47.19 11.37
C ARG A 348 2.88 46.95 10.92
N ILE A 349 2.17 48.01 10.55
CA ILE A 349 0.85 47.92 9.92
C ILE A 349 0.96 47.17 8.60
N GLU A 350 1.90 47.53 7.73
CA GLU A 350 2.08 46.83 6.45
C GLU A 350 2.49 45.37 6.60
N ILE A 351 3.30 45.03 7.61
CA ILE A 351 3.60 43.62 7.94
C ILE A 351 2.32 42.88 8.33
N ALA A 352 1.48 43.46 9.19
CA ALA A 352 0.22 42.85 9.60
C ALA A 352 -0.75 42.70 8.41
N ARG A 353 -0.78 43.67 7.48
CA ARG A 353 -1.56 43.61 6.23
C ARG A 353 -1.11 42.46 5.34
N ARG A 354 0.21 42.34 5.09
CA ARG A 354 0.81 41.25 4.28
C ARG A 354 0.55 39.86 4.87
N GLN A 355 0.38 39.77 6.18
CA GLN A 355 0.04 38.53 6.87
C GLN A 355 -1.47 38.20 6.87
N GLY A 356 -2.28 39.06 6.27
CA GLY A 356 -3.75 38.93 6.20
C GLY A 356 -4.44 39.22 7.52
N TRP A 357 -3.82 40.00 8.42
CA TRP A 357 -4.39 40.25 9.75
C TRP A 357 -5.37 41.42 9.78
N HIS A 358 -5.34 42.33 8.81
CA HIS A 358 -6.32 43.40 8.69
C HIS A 358 -6.47 43.85 7.23
N VAL A 359 -7.52 44.63 6.98
CA VAL A 359 -7.83 45.24 5.67
C VAL A 359 -8.04 46.76 5.74
N CYS A 360 -7.77 47.39 6.89
CA CYS A 360 -8.01 48.83 7.08
C CYS A 360 -7.23 49.71 6.08
N GLU A 361 -7.89 50.76 5.59
CA GLU A 361 -7.34 51.71 4.62
C GLU A 361 -6.62 52.87 5.33
N TYR A 362 -5.54 53.39 4.73
CA TYR A 362 -4.80 54.51 5.30
C TYR A 362 -5.71 55.73 5.50
N GLY A 363 -5.61 56.39 6.66
CA GLY A 363 -6.47 57.52 7.04
C GLY A 363 -7.86 57.15 7.57
N SER A 364 -8.26 55.87 7.52
CA SER A 364 -9.51 55.41 8.15
C SER A 364 -9.43 55.42 9.68
N LEU A 365 -10.60 55.46 10.33
CA LEU A 365 -10.69 55.36 11.80
C LEU A 365 -10.13 54.02 12.30
N GLU A 366 -10.36 52.92 11.56
CA GLU A 366 -9.83 51.61 11.88
C GLU A 366 -8.31 51.56 11.77
N TRP A 367 -7.73 52.19 10.74
CA TRP A 367 -6.28 52.29 10.58
C TRP A 367 -5.65 53.13 11.70
N ARG A 368 -6.28 54.26 12.05
CA ARG A 368 -5.81 55.11 13.15
C ARG A 368 -5.89 54.40 14.50
N ASN A 369 -6.94 53.62 14.73
CA ASN A 369 -7.07 52.78 15.92
C ASN A 369 -6.00 51.69 15.99
N LEU A 370 -5.67 51.07 14.86
CA LEU A 370 -4.56 50.12 14.77
C LEU A 370 -3.21 50.79 15.04
N ALA A 371 -2.96 51.95 14.46
CA ALA A 371 -1.74 52.71 14.67
C ALA A 371 -1.54 53.11 16.14
N ARG A 372 -2.59 53.62 16.78
CA ARG A 372 -2.60 53.91 18.23
C ARG A 372 -2.37 52.66 19.07
N GLY A 373 -3.01 51.55 18.71
CA GLY A 373 -2.80 50.25 19.34
C GLY A 373 -1.35 49.79 19.31
N LEU A 374 -0.66 49.96 18.17
CA LEU A 374 0.76 49.63 18.03
C LEU A 374 1.68 50.59 18.78
N CYS A 375 1.24 51.83 19.04
CA CYS A 375 1.95 52.74 19.94
C CYS A 375 1.80 52.29 21.40
N ILE A 376 0.61 51.82 21.79
CA ILE A 376 0.37 51.24 23.13
C ILE A 376 1.29 50.04 23.38
N SER A 377 1.43 49.13 22.42
CA SER A 377 2.32 47.96 22.60
C SER A 377 3.77 48.38 22.84
N SER A 378 4.30 49.34 22.07
CA SER A 378 5.68 49.81 22.23
C SER A 378 5.89 50.61 23.51
N TYR A 379 4.94 51.45 23.90
CA TYR A 379 5.00 52.17 25.18
C TYR A 379 5.07 51.20 26.37
N GLU A 380 4.26 50.15 26.35
CA GLU A 380 4.22 49.12 27.41
C GLU A 380 5.46 48.22 27.40
N VAL A 381 6.04 47.92 26.23
CA VAL A 381 7.33 47.20 26.14
C VAL A 381 8.43 48.01 26.83
N MET A 382 8.47 49.32 26.64
CA MET A 382 9.47 50.19 27.29
C MET A 382 9.31 50.19 28.82
N ALA A 383 8.07 50.14 29.32
CA ALA A 383 7.82 49.98 30.76
C ALA A 383 8.40 48.65 31.29
N ARG A 384 8.20 47.54 30.57
CA ARG A 384 8.77 46.23 30.94
C ARG A 384 10.30 46.20 30.83
N GLN A 385 10.88 46.98 29.93
CA GLN A 385 12.33 47.13 29.81
C GLN A 385 12.92 47.89 30.99
N ASP A 386 12.28 48.98 31.43
CA ASP A 386 12.68 49.75 32.61
C ASP A 386 12.57 48.91 33.89
N GLU A 387 11.48 48.16 34.06
CA GLU A 387 11.34 47.18 35.14
C GLU A 387 12.46 46.15 35.14
N ARG A 388 12.76 45.54 33.99
CA ARG A 388 13.85 44.56 33.85
C ARG A 388 15.22 45.18 34.14
N ASN A 389 15.45 46.44 33.76
CA ASN A 389 16.68 47.17 34.09
C ASN A 389 16.82 47.40 35.61
N ARG A 390 15.70 47.44 36.33
CA ARG A 390 15.64 47.50 37.81
C ARG A 390 15.55 46.11 38.46
N ASN A 391 15.81 45.04 37.71
CA ASN A 391 15.71 43.63 38.15
C ASN A 391 14.31 43.17 38.56
N ILE A 392 13.25 43.77 37.99
CA ILE A 392 11.86 43.34 38.16
C ILE A 392 11.45 42.56 36.91
N PHE A 393 11.09 41.28 37.06
CA PHE A 393 10.87 40.36 35.94
C PHE A 393 9.43 39.86 35.79
N ASP A 394 8.55 40.18 36.74
CA ASP A 394 7.16 39.71 36.81
C ASP A 394 6.12 40.74 36.34
N GLY A 395 6.57 41.88 35.81
CA GLY A 395 5.73 42.95 35.30
C GLY A 395 4.78 42.53 34.17
N LYS A 396 3.56 43.05 34.23
CA LYS A 396 2.45 42.75 33.29
C LYS A 396 1.98 44.05 32.63
N PRO A 397 1.48 43.99 31.38
CA PRO A 397 0.94 45.17 30.72
C PRO A 397 -0.30 45.71 31.44
N ASP A 398 -0.35 47.02 31.61
CA ASP A 398 -1.40 47.72 32.35
C ASP A 398 -2.59 48.06 31.45
N HIS A 399 -2.33 48.32 30.17
CA HIS A 399 -3.34 48.78 29.24
C HIS A 399 -4.40 47.68 28.94
N PRO A 400 -5.71 47.96 29.11
CA PRO A 400 -6.77 46.97 28.95
C PRO A 400 -6.81 46.28 27.57
N LEU A 401 -6.40 46.99 26.51
CA LEU A 401 -6.29 46.44 25.15
C LEU A 401 -5.29 45.27 25.09
N LEU A 402 -4.14 45.40 25.74
CA LEU A 402 -3.11 44.36 25.81
C LEU A 402 -3.53 43.24 26.77
N GLN A 403 -4.09 43.56 27.92
CA GLN A 403 -4.59 42.53 28.85
C GLN A 403 -5.66 41.64 28.19
N LYS A 404 -6.64 42.25 27.52
CA LYS A 404 -7.68 41.52 26.77
C LYS A 404 -7.10 40.76 25.57
N GLY A 405 -6.20 41.38 24.82
CA GLY A 405 -5.55 40.77 23.66
C GLY A 405 -4.65 39.59 24.02
N ILE A 406 -3.81 39.72 25.03
CA ILE A 406 -2.93 38.66 25.55
C ILE A 406 -3.77 37.55 26.15
N ALA A 407 -4.76 37.88 26.97
CA ALA A 407 -5.69 36.88 27.48
C ALA A 407 -6.34 36.09 26.34
N ARG A 408 -6.70 36.74 25.22
CA ARG A 408 -7.27 36.11 24.01
C ARG A 408 -6.26 35.27 23.22
N VAL A 409 -5.05 35.78 23.00
CA VAL A 409 -3.94 35.06 22.34
C VAL A 409 -3.56 33.81 23.14
N LEU A 410 -3.57 33.89 24.48
CA LEU A 410 -3.33 32.77 25.38
C LEU A 410 -4.58 31.88 25.55
N ARG A 411 -5.80 32.39 25.30
CA ARG A 411 -7.09 31.68 25.37
C ARG A 411 -7.42 30.82 24.16
N THR A 412 -6.52 30.60 23.19
CA THR A 412 -6.71 29.52 22.22
C THR A 412 -6.65 28.19 22.98
N LYS A 413 -7.77 27.86 23.64
CA LYS A 413 -8.00 26.64 24.39
C LYS A 413 -7.63 25.51 23.45
N LYS A 414 -6.67 24.67 23.84
CA LYS A 414 -6.59 23.30 23.34
C LYS A 414 -8.02 22.76 23.41
N ALA A 415 -8.60 22.46 22.25
CA ALA A 415 -9.86 21.73 22.19
C ALA A 415 -9.77 20.51 23.14
N PRO A 416 -10.87 20.12 23.81
CA PRO A 416 -10.84 18.94 24.67
C PRO A 416 -10.16 17.81 23.90
N ILE A 417 -9.09 17.27 24.49
CA ILE A 417 -8.26 16.27 23.81
C ILE A 417 -9.15 15.09 23.55
N ARG A 418 -9.57 14.92 22.30
CA ARG A 418 -10.24 13.71 21.88
C ARG A 418 -9.29 12.54 22.16
N ILE A 419 -9.72 11.61 22.99
CA ILE A 419 -8.98 10.38 23.28
C ILE A 419 -9.62 9.26 22.48
N LEU A 420 -8.84 8.64 21.60
CA LEU A 420 -9.21 7.41 20.93
C LEU A 420 -8.09 6.40 21.17
N THR A 421 -8.38 5.33 21.89
CA THR A 421 -7.35 4.35 22.26
C THR A 421 -7.12 3.31 21.18
N PHE A 422 -5.96 2.64 21.19
CA PHE A 422 -5.72 1.54 20.25
C PHE A 422 -6.73 0.39 20.45
N VAL A 423 -7.10 0.12 21.70
CA VAL A 423 -8.10 -0.90 22.07
C VAL A 423 -9.46 -0.56 21.47
N GLN A 424 -9.92 0.68 21.61
CA GLN A 424 -11.20 1.14 21.03
C GLN A 424 -11.21 0.98 19.51
N ILE A 425 -10.11 1.28 18.83
CA ILE A 425 -10.01 1.11 17.37
C ILE A 425 -10.09 -0.37 16.99
N ILE A 426 -9.39 -1.25 17.71
CA ILE A 426 -9.44 -2.70 17.47
C ILE A 426 -10.86 -3.21 17.69
N ASP A 427 -11.53 -2.80 18.78
CA ASP A 427 -12.90 -3.22 19.09
C ASP A 427 -13.93 -2.72 18.08
N ALA A 428 -13.78 -1.49 17.59
CA ALA A 428 -14.59 -0.95 16.50
C ALA A 428 -14.44 -1.77 15.21
N GLU A 429 -13.21 -2.15 14.84
CA GLU A 429 -12.96 -2.99 13.66
C GLU A 429 -13.52 -4.41 13.84
N LEU A 430 -13.45 -4.99 15.04
CA LEU A 430 -14.05 -6.29 15.34
C LEU A 430 -15.57 -6.25 15.22
N LYS A 431 -16.20 -5.20 15.74
CA LYS A 431 -17.63 -4.96 15.62
C LYS A 431 -18.04 -4.78 14.16
N TYR A 432 -17.29 -3.98 13.39
CA TYR A 432 -17.54 -3.80 11.97
C TYR A 432 -17.46 -5.13 11.19
N ARG A 433 -16.42 -5.94 11.46
CA ARG A 433 -16.23 -7.23 10.79
C ARG A 433 -17.19 -8.33 11.22
N SER A 434 -17.90 -8.16 12.34
CA SER A 434 -18.91 -9.12 12.80
C SER A 434 -20.30 -8.85 12.22
N MET A 435 -20.51 -7.67 11.62
CA MET A 435 -21.75 -7.27 10.96
C MET A 435 -21.89 -7.87 9.55
N GLY A 436 -23.12 -7.87 9.04
CA GLY A 436 -23.46 -8.32 7.69
C GLY A 436 -23.74 -9.83 7.58
N ARG A 437 -24.09 -10.27 6.37
CA ARG A 437 -24.26 -11.69 6.03
C ARG A 437 -22.87 -12.30 5.79
N ASP A 438 -22.58 -13.43 6.43
CA ASP A 438 -21.28 -14.14 6.39
C ASP A 438 -20.05 -13.30 6.83
N PRO A 439 -20.01 -12.87 8.11
CA PRO A 439 -18.99 -11.95 8.61
C PRO A 439 -17.57 -12.52 8.51
N ARG A 440 -16.66 -11.77 7.90
CA ARG A 440 -15.22 -12.09 7.83
C ARG A 440 -14.50 -11.70 9.12
N ARG A 441 -14.75 -12.47 10.17
CA ARG A 441 -14.16 -12.27 11.51
C ARG A 441 -12.64 -12.45 11.49
N LEU A 442 -11.93 -11.60 12.24
CA LEU A 442 -10.52 -11.82 12.53
C LEU A 442 -10.37 -13.03 13.46
N ALA A 443 -9.38 -13.88 13.20
CA ALA A 443 -9.07 -15.00 14.09
C ALA A 443 -8.62 -14.49 15.47
N ALA A 444 -9.04 -15.14 16.56
CA ALA A 444 -8.77 -14.71 17.94
C ALA A 444 -7.27 -14.41 18.20
N TYR A 445 -6.38 -15.31 17.79
CA TYR A 445 -4.92 -15.10 17.90
C TYR A 445 -4.42 -13.86 17.14
N THR A 446 -5.07 -13.48 16.03
CA THR A 446 -4.72 -12.25 15.29
C THR A 446 -5.13 -11.01 16.08
N VAL A 447 -6.31 -11.04 16.72
CA VAL A 447 -6.79 -9.97 17.59
C VAL A 447 -5.87 -9.78 18.78
N GLU A 448 -5.55 -10.86 19.48
CA GLU A 448 -4.62 -10.86 20.62
C GLU A 448 -3.27 -10.26 20.24
N LYS A 449 -2.74 -10.63 19.06
CA LYS A 449 -1.50 -10.06 18.52
C LYS A 449 -1.59 -8.56 18.25
N PHE A 450 -2.72 -8.07 17.73
CA PHE A 450 -2.92 -6.63 17.54
C PHE A 450 -2.96 -5.90 18.88
N ARG A 451 -3.70 -6.43 19.86
CA ARG A 451 -3.76 -5.87 21.22
C ARG A 451 -2.39 -5.85 21.89
N HIS A 452 -1.65 -6.96 21.84
CA HIS A 452 -0.32 -7.06 22.44
C HIS A 452 0.66 -6.06 21.82
N HIS A 453 0.73 -5.97 20.48
CA HIS A 453 1.62 -5.00 19.82
C HIS A 453 1.20 -3.55 20.09
N ALA A 454 -0.11 -3.27 20.15
CA ALA A 454 -0.62 -1.96 20.51
C ALA A 454 -0.24 -1.58 21.95
N GLN A 455 -0.38 -2.51 22.89
CA GLN A 455 -0.02 -2.32 24.30
C GLN A 455 1.49 -2.06 24.47
N GLU A 456 2.36 -2.87 23.84
CA GLU A 456 3.80 -2.62 23.85
C GLU A 456 4.16 -1.22 23.33
N PHE A 457 3.50 -0.78 22.24
CA PHE A 457 3.74 0.53 21.67
C PHE A 457 3.20 1.66 22.56
N ALA A 458 2.02 1.48 23.16
CA ALA A 458 1.42 2.42 24.10
C ALA A 458 2.28 2.59 25.36
N ILE A 459 2.84 1.50 25.90
CA ILE A 459 3.80 1.50 27.01
C ILE A 459 5.06 2.27 26.60
N PHE A 460 5.65 1.96 25.43
CA PHE A 460 6.86 2.63 24.94
C PHE A 460 6.70 4.16 24.89
N ARG A 461 5.58 4.65 24.35
CA ARG A 461 5.33 6.09 24.20
C ARG A 461 4.67 6.75 25.42
N ASN A 462 4.41 5.98 26.47
CA ASN A 462 3.66 6.40 27.66
C ASN A 462 2.30 7.05 27.33
N SER A 463 1.59 6.51 26.33
CA SER A 463 0.28 7.04 25.91
C SER A 463 -0.49 6.02 25.07
N ASP A 464 -1.75 5.77 25.45
CA ASP A 464 -2.68 4.93 24.69
C ASP A 464 -3.48 5.74 23.64
N ASN A 465 -3.36 7.08 23.61
CA ASN A 465 -4.11 7.90 22.67
C ASN A 465 -3.55 7.77 21.24
N ALA A 466 -4.21 6.99 20.40
CA ALA A 466 -3.79 6.72 19.03
C ALA A 466 -3.74 8.00 18.16
N LEU A 467 -4.55 9.03 18.45
CA LEU A 467 -4.60 10.26 17.64
C LEU A 467 -3.33 11.11 17.73
N THR A 468 -2.54 10.94 18.79
CA THR A 468 -1.31 11.72 18.99
C THR A 468 -0.07 11.01 18.44
N VAL A 469 -0.22 9.86 17.79
CA VAL A 469 0.91 9.07 17.28
C VAL A 469 1.64 9.82 16.17
N THR A 470 2.97 9.86 16.28
CA THR A 470 3.87 10.50 15.34
C THR A 470 4.82 9.49 14.67
N ALA A 471 5.34 9.86 13.50
CA ALA A 471 6.38 9.09 12.83
C ALA A 471 7.68 8.98 13.67
N LYS A 472 8.01 10.03 14.44
CA LYS A 472 9.21 10.08 15.30
C LYS A 472 9.15 9.00 16.38
N GLU A 473 8.03 8.87 17.08
CA GLU A 473 7.84 7.82 18.10
C GLU A 473 7.99 6.42 17.50
N ALA A 474 7.41 6.16 16.33
CA ALA A 474 7.55 4.86 15.68
C ALA A 474 8.99 4.56 15.22
N LEU A 475 9.76 5.58 14.81
CA LEU A 475 11.18 5.42 14.50
C LEU A 475 12.02 5.12 15.74
N LEU A 476 11.76 5.81 16.86
CA LEU A 476 12.43 5.54 18.13
C LEU A 476 12.09 4.15 18.66
N TRP A 477 10.82 3.75 18.60
CA TRP A 477 10.40 2.40 18.98
C TRP A 477 11.07 1.34 18.12
N ARG A 478 11.14 1.55 16.80
CA ARG A 478 11.89 0.68 15.89
C ARG A 478 13.35 0.55 16.30
N HIS A 479 14.01 1.66 16.65
CA HIS A 479 15.41 1.63 17.07
C HIS A 479 15.60 0.86 18.37
N GLN A 480 14.73 1.04 19.37
CA GLN A 480 14.75 0.26 20.61
C GLN A 480 14.51 -1.24 20.35
N LEU A 481 13.55 -1.59 19.50
CA LEU A 481 13.27 -2.97 19.17
C LEU A 481 14.45 -3.64 18.41
N LEU A 482 15.20 -2.87 17.63
CA LEU A 482 16.39 -3.36 16.93
C LEU A 482 17.64 -3.40 17.83
N SER A 483 17.76 -2.51 18.81
CA SER A 483 18.85 -2.55 19.80
C SER A 483 18.70 -3.70 20.77
N THR A 484 17.46 -4.15 21.01
CA THR A 484 17.16 -5.37 21.74
C THR A 484 17.59 -6.59 20.90
N ARG A 485 18.79 -7.14 21.15
CA ARG A 485 19.41 -8.22 20.36
C ARG A 485 18.61 -9.54 20.25
N SER A 486 17.45 -9.64 20.90
CA SER A 486 16.59 -10.84 20.88
C SER A 486 15.56 -10.88 19.75
N LEU A 487 15.30 -9.76 19.04
CA LEU A 487 14.23 -9.69 18.04
C LEU A 487 14.75 -9.69 16.60
N ALA A 488 14.21 -10.60 15.78
CA ALA A 488 14.47 -10.61 14.34
C ALA A 488 13.83 -9.41 13.62
N ASN A 489 14.48 -8.89 12.58
CA ASN A 489 13.99 -7.77 11.77
C ASN A 489 12.57 -7.99 11.22
N SER A 490 12.22 -9.23 10.86
CA SER A 490 10.85 -9.55 10.41
C SER A 490 9.80 -9.34 11.51
N THR A 491 10.16 -9.58 12.76
CA THR A 491 9.28 -9.38 13.93
C THR A 491 9.07 -7.90 14.19
N VAL A 492 10.15 -7.11 14.19
CA VAL A 492 10.09 -5.65 14.31
C VAL A 492 9.25 -5.04 13.18
N LYS A 493 9.46 -5.49 11.94
CA LYS A 493 8.62 -5.11 10.80
C LYS A 493 7.14 -5.39 11.05
N GLN A 494 6.80 -6.58 11.56
CA GLN A 494 5.40 -6.95 11.83
C GLN A 494 4.77 -6.09 12.93
N LYS A 495 5.52 -5.78 14.00
CA LYS A 495 5.07 -4.90 15.08
C LYS A 495 4.68 -3.51 14.55
N ILE A 496 5.58 -2.86 13.80
CA ILE A 496 5.33 -1.55 13.17
C ILE A 496 4.15 -1.61 12.19
N GLN A 497 4.10 -2.66 11.36
CA GLN A 497 3.01 -2.84 10.40
C GLN A 497 1.65 -3.00 11.10
N ASN A 498 1.60 -3.67 12.25
CA ASN A 498 0.36 -3.83 13.00
C ASN A 498 -0.16 -2.49 13.52
N ILE A 499 0.71 -1.64 14.09
CA ILE A 499 0.31 -0.28 14.51
C ILE A 499 -0.19 0.52 13.31
N LYS A 500 0.54 0.49 12.19
CA LYS A 500 0.11 1.15 10.94
C LYS A 500 -1.27 0.68 10.49
N THR A 501 -1.55 -0.62 10.57
CA THR A 501 -2.87 -1.19 10.24
C THR A 501 -3.96 -0.69 11.19
N ILE A 502 -3.71 -0.67 12.51
CA ILE A 502 -4.67 -0.16 13.51
C ILE A 502 -4.99 1.31 13.22
N LEU A 503 -3.99 2.16 12.98
CA LEU A 503 -4.21 3.57 12.65
C LEU A 503 -4.97 3.77 11.34
N ASN A 504 -4.81 2.85 10.38
CA ASN A 504 -5.62 2.85 9.17
C ASN A 504 -7.08 2.49 9.46
N TRP A 505 -7.37 1.54 10.35
CA TRP A 505 -8.74 1.24 10.77
C TRP A 505 -9.41 2.46 11.39
N ALA A 506 -8.72 3.19 12.27
CA ALA A 506 -9.23 4.44 12.81
C ALA A 506 -9.64 5.43 11.71
N ARG A 507 -8.79 5.59 10.68
CA ARG A 507 -9.08 6.43 9.51
C ARG A 507 -10.25 5.91 8.66
N TYR A 508 -10.42 4.60 8.54
CA TYR A 508 -11.52 4.01 7.78
C TYR A 508 -12.87 4.13 8.51
N HIS A 509 -12.88 4.04 9.83
CA HIS A 509 -14.09 4.27 10.62
C HIS A 509 -14.50 5.74 10.64
N GLU A 510 -13.54 6.66 10.53
CA GLU A 510 -13.81 8.11 10.55
C GLU A 510 -13.05 8.85 9.44
N PRO A 511 -13.47 8.65 8.18
CA PRO A 511 -12.81 9.25 7.03
C PRO A 511 -12.87 10.77 7.08
N GLY A 512 -11.75 11.42 6.79
CA GLY A 512 -11.63 12.89 6.78
C GLY A 512 -11.53 13.55 8.15
N ILE A 513 -11.76 12.80 9.24
CA ILE A 513 -11.65 13.30 10.63
C ILE A 513 -10.36 12.81 11.26
N VAL A 514 -10.12 11.50 11.25
CA VAL A 514 -8.94 10.90 11.85
C VAL A 514 -7.82 10.83 10.81
N PHE A 515 -6.71 11.51 11.08
CA PHE A 515 -5.55 11.62 10.18
C PHE A 515 -5.93 12.05 8.74
N PRO A 516 -6.46 13.27 8.54
CA PRO A 516 -6.92 13.75 7.24
C PRO A 516 -5.82 13.77 6.17
N HIS A 517 -4.57 14.00 6.58
CA HIS A 517 -3.40 13.98 5.69
C HIS A 517 -2.80 12.59 5.48
N GLY A 518 -3.49 11.54 5.93
CA GLY A 518 -3.05 10.15 5.83
C GLY A 518 -2.37 9.64 7.09
N ASN A 519 -2.12 8.34 7.12
CA ASN A 519 -1.59 7.64 8.29
C ASN A 519 -0.24 8.23 8.75
N PRO A 520 -0.06 8.56 10.04
CA PRO A 520 1.18 9.18 10.52
C PRO A 520 2.41 8.27 10.35
N LEU A 521 2.21 6.96 10.22
CA LEU A 521 3.26 5.97 9.97
C LEU A 521 3.41 5.61 8.49
N ALA A 522 2.80 6.38 7.58
CA ALA A 522 2.91 6.16 6.13
C ALA A 522 4.37 6.12 5.66
N GLY A 523 5.18 7.09 6.10
CA GLY A 523 6.59 7.24 5.74
C GLY A 523 7.60 6.40 6.55
N VAL A 524 7.16 5.68 7.59
CA VAL A 524 8.06 4.87 8.41
C VAL A 524 8.46 3.60 7.66
N ARG A 525 9.74 3.53 7.26
CA ARG A 525 10.29 2.37 6.56
C ARG A 525 10.50 1.19 7.53
N PRO A 526 10.04 -0.02 7.19
CA PRO A 526 10.31 -1.20 8.00
C PRO A 526 11.80 -1.58 7.92
N PRO A 527 12.33 -2.27 8.95
CA PRO A 527 13.66 -2.83 8.87
C PRO A 527 13.75 -3.85 7.72
N GLN A 528 14.89 -3.88 7.06
CA GLN A 528 15.16 -4.87 6.03
C GLN A 528 15.52 -6.20 6.68
N SER A 529 15.01 -7.30 6.13
CA SER A 529 15.38 -8.64 6.55
C SER A 529 16.05 -9.34 5.39
N ILE A 530 17.22 -9.92 5.62
CA ILE A 530 17.87 -10.78 4.63
C ILE A 530 16.96 -11.99 4.40
N ARG A 531 16.59 -12.23 3.15
CA ARG A 531 15.88 -13.45 2.78
C ARG A 531 16.88 -14.59 2.83
N GLN A 532 16.64 -15.55 3.72
CA GLN A 532 17.47 -16.75 3.74
C GLN A 532 17.12 -17.65 2.55
N PRO A 533 18.11 -18.31 1.95
CA PRO A 533 17.90 -19.35 0.95
C PRO A 533 16.94 -20.44 1.43
N SER A 534 16.17 -21.03 0.51
CA SER A 534 15.20 -22.10 0.82
C SER A 534 15.86 -23.35 1.40
N HIS A 535 17.05 -23.71 0.93
CA HIS A 535 17.78 -24.91 1.39
C HIS A 535 18.16 -24.87 2.88
N LEU A 536 18.26 -23.68 3.48
CA LEU A 536 18.49 -23.54 4.93
C LEU A 536 17.25 -23.77 5.78
N ARG A 537 16.07 -23.77 5.15
CA ARG A 537 14.76 -23.87 5.81
C ARG A 537 14.04 -25.17 5.52
N THR A 538 14.48 -25.89 4.50
CA THR A 538 14.02 -27.24 4.13
C THR A 538 14.79 -28.29 4.92
N TYR A 539 14.19 -29.46 5.10
CA TYR A 539 14.94 -30.62 5.59
C TYR A 539 15.81 -31.18 4.47
N THR A 540 17.01 -31.66 4.80
CA THR A 540 17.73 -32.54 3.88
C THR A 540 17.02 -33.90 3.78
N LEU A 541 17.33 -34.69 2.76
CA LEU A 541 16.77 -36.04 2.64
C LEU A 541 17.19 -36.94 3.81
N GLU A 542 18.43 -36.80 4.27
CA GLU A 542 18.95 -37.52 5.45
C GLU A 542 18.21 -37.11 6.73
N GLU A 543 18.05 -35.80 6.98
CA GLU A 543 17.28 -35.28 8.11
C GLU A 543 15.83 -35.78 8.10
N ALA A 544 15.18 -35.75 6.93
CA ALA A 544 13.83 -36.26 6.75
C ALA A 544 13.74 -37.77 7.03
N THR A 545 14.70 -38.55 6.52
CA THR A 545 14.79 -40.00 6.74
C THR A 545 14.96 -40.31 8.22
N THR A 546 15.85 -39.60 8.92
CA THR A 546 16.05 -39.72 10.38
C THR A 546 14.76 -39.45 11.14
N ILE A 547 14.03 -38.37 10.82
CA ILE A 547 12.76 -38.06 11.47
C ILE A 547 11.70 -39.15 11.18
N LEU A 548 11.59 -39.62 9.94
CA LEU A 548 10.57 -40.62 9.57
C LEU A 548 10.87 -41.99 10.18
N ARG A 549 12.13 -42.39 10.28
CA ARG A 549 12.53 -43.62 11.00
C ARG A 549 12.23 -43.52 12.49
N ALA A 550 12.55 -42.39 13.12
CA ALA A 550 12.18 -42.15 14.51
C ALA A 550 10.65 -42.16 14.68
N ALA A 551 9.91 -41.48 13.81
CA ALA A 551 8.45 -41.47 13.82
C ALA A 551 7.88 -42.88 13.73
N ARG A 552 8.46 -43.78 12.93
CA ARG A 552 7.99 -45.17 12.79
C ARG A 552 8.01 -45.95 14.10
N LEU A 553 8.93 -45.63 15.01
CA LEU A 553 9.07 -46.28 16.32
C LEU A 553 8.15 -45.68 17.40
N GLU A 554 7.52 -44.55 17.14
CA GLU A 554 6.68 -43.86 18.10
C GLU A 554 5.31 -44.52 18.25
N LYS A 555 4.85 -44.66 19.50
CA LYS A 555 3.52 -45.21 19.82
C LYS A 555 2.43 -44.13 19.81
N GLU A 556 2.80 -42.91 20.16
CA GLU A 556 1.87 -41.79 20.20
C GLU A 556 1.56 -41.31 18.77
N PRO A 557 0.27 -41.31 18.34
CA PRO A 557 -0.12 -40.99 16.97
C PRO A 557 0.38 -39.64 16.44
N ILE A 558 0.56 -38.67 17.34
CA ILE A 558 1.09 -37.34 17.04
C ILE A 558 2.50 -37.43 16.44
N PHE A 559 3.40 -38.17 17.09
CA PHE A 559 4.78 -38.32 16.62
C PHE A 559 4.88 -39.35 15.50
N ARG A 560 4.03 -40.38 15.53
CA ARG A 560 3.99 -41.45 14.52
C ARG A 560 3.56 -40.98 13.14
N TRP A 561 2.47 -40.23 13.03
CA TRP A 561 1.80 -40.02 11.72
C TRP A 561 1.90 -38.60 11.18
N ILE A 562 2.00 -37.57 12.03
CA ILE A 562 2.05 -36.18 11.55
C ILE A 562 3.30 -35.92 10.68
N PRO A 563 4.51 -36.39 11.03
CA PRO A 563 5.68 -36.24 10.15
C PRO A 563 5.45 -36.89 8.78
N PHE A 564 4.92 -38.12 8.74
CA PHE A 564 4.59 -38.83 7.49
C PHE A 564 3.58 -38.07 6.63
N LEU A 565 2.47 -37.61 7.22
CA LEU A 565 1.47 -36.81 6.53
C LEU A 565 2.08 -35.54 5.93
N CYS A 566 2.93 -34.84 6.68
CA CYS A 566 3.59 -33.63 6.20
C CYS A 566 4.62 -33.93 5.09
N ALA A 567 5.36 -35.03 5.20
CA ALA A 567 6.36 -35.46 4.22
C ALA A 567 5.75 -35.78 2.86
N TYR A 568 4.57 -36.39 2.83
CA TYR A 568 3.89 -36.83 1.60
C TYR A 568 2.77 -35.91 1.10
N SER A 569 2.61 -34.72 1.66
CA SER A 569 1.62 -33.74 1.18
C SER A 569 2.03 -32.27 1.29
N GLY A 570 3.11 -31.98 2.03
CA GLY A 570 3.50 -30.62 2.36
C GLY A 570 2.45 -29.84 3.15
N MET A 571 1.47 -30.53 3.76
CA MET A 571 0.48 -29.89 4.61
C MET A 571 1.13 -29.28 5.85
N ARG A 572 0.50 -28.25 6.41
CA ARG A 572 1.02 -27.63 7.64
C ARG A 572 0.76 -28.56 8.81
N ILE A 573 1.67 -28.62 9.79
CA ILE A 573 1.45 -29.44 11.00
C ILE A 573 0.13 -29.13 11.68
N GLY A 574 -0.28 -27.85 11.77
CA GLY A 574 -1.60 -27.57 12.35
C GLY A 574 -2.78 -27.74 11.42
N GLU A 575 -2.58 -28.11 10.16
CA GLU A 575 -3.66 -28.69 9.35
C GLU A 575 -3.74 -30.19 9.66
N ALA A 576 -2.60 -30.89 9.65
CA ALA A 576 -2.51 -32.32 9.99
C ALA A 576 -3.06 -32.61 11.39
N ALA A 577 -2.67 -31.80 12.38
CA ALA A 577 -3.07 -31.95 13.77
C ALA A 577 -4.59 -31.94 13.96
N PHE A 578 -5.33 -31.26 13.08
CA PHE A 578 -6.79 -31.13 13.16
C PHE A 578 -7.53 -32.13 12.28
N LEU A 579 -6.86 -33.05 11.59
CA LEU A 579 -7.55 -34.06 10.79
C LEU A 579 -8.45 -34.94 11.68
N GLU A 580 -9.64 -35.20 11.17
CA GLU A 580 -10.66 -36.08 11.73
C GLU A 580 -10.85 -37.28 10.81
N LYS A 581 -11.34 -38.40 11.34
CA LYS A 581 -11.60 -39.62 10.55
C LYS A 581 -12.52 -39.35 9.36
N GLU A 582 -13.48 -38.44 9.54
CA GLU A 582 -14.48 -38.08 8.53
C GLU A 582 -13.92 -37.20 7.41
N ASP A 583 -12.71 -36.65 7.57
CA ASP A 583 -12.06 -35.90 6.48
C ASP A 583 -11.59 -36.85 5.36
N PHE A 584 -11.51 -38.16 5.60
CA PHE A 584 -11.04 -39.16 4.66
C PHE A 584 -12.19 -39.79 3.88
N PHE A 585 -12.03 -39.86 2.57
CA PHE A 585 -13.03 -40.43 1.66
C PHE A 585 -12.35 -41.10 0.47
N GLN A 586 -13.07 -42.02 -0.16
CA GLN A 586 -12.63 -42.69 -1.37
C GLN A 586 -13.32 -42.08 -2.59
N HIS A 587 -12.59 -41.92 -3.68
CA HIS A 587 -13.16 -41.56 -4.98
C HIS A 587 -12.52 -42.45 -6.05
N LEU A 588 -13.37 -43.18 -6.77
CA LEU A 588 -12.97 -44.39 -7.53
C LEU A 588 -12.21 -45.34 -6.57
N ASP A 589 -10.99 -45.74 -6.90
CA ASP A 589 -10.19 -46.65 -6.06
C ASP A 589 -9.04 -45.96 -5.33
N ARG A 590 -9.16 -44.65 -5.12
CA ARG A 590 -8.12 -43.84 -4.49
C ARG A 590 -8.65 -43.16 -3.24
N TRP A 591 -7.83 -43.18 -2.19
CA TRP A 591 -8.11 -42.47 -0.95
C TRP A 591 -7.69 -41.00 -1.06
N TYR A 592 -8.48 -40.13 -0.45
CA TYR A 592 -8.21 -38.70 -0.34
C TYR A 592 -8.56 -38.25 1.08
N TRP A 593 -8.00 -37.11 1.49
CA TRP A 593 -8.53 -36.37 2.62
C TRP A 593 -8.84 -34.93 2.26
N GLN A 594 -9.81 -34.34 2.94
CA GLN A 594 -10.18 -32.95 2.76
C GLN A 594 -9.58 -32.06 3.85
N VAL A 595 -8.89 -31.01 3.44
CA VAL A 595 -8.61 -29.87 4.32
C VAL A 595 -9.70 -28.83 4.08
N SER A 596 -10.57 -28.63 5.07
CA SER A 596 -11.72 -27.71 4.96
C SER A 596 -11.83 -26.78 6.17
N THR A 597 -12.79 -25.85 6.13
CA THR A 597 -13.20 -25.04 7.29
C THR A 597 -14.29 -25.71 8.13
N ILE A 598 -14.71 -26.93 7.77
CA ILE A 598 -15.76 -27.68 8.45
C ILE A 598 -15.33 -27.94 9.91
N GLY A 599 -16.31 -27.91 10.83
CA GLY A 599 -16.06 -28.12 12.25
C GLY A 599 -15.35 -26.94 12.93
N GLY A 600 -15.43 -25.72 12.40
CA GLY A 600 -14.87 -24.51 13.04
C GLY A 600 -13.35 -24.35 12.86
N ARG A 601 -12.79 -24.93 11.79
CA ARG A 601 -11.37 -24.75 11.42
C ARG A 601 -11.22 -23.45 10.63
N SER A 602 -10.27 -22.59 11.02
CA SER A 602 -9.99 -21.35 10.28
C SER A 602 -8.90 -21.60 9.23
N LEU A 603 -9.25 -21.40 7.96
CA LEU A 603 -8.29 -21.39 6.86
C LEU A 603 -8.00 -19.94 6.43
N LYS A 604 -6.75 -19.68 6.06
CA LYS A 604 -6.27 -18.33 5.76
C LYS A 604 -6.89 -17.76 4.47
N THR A 605 -7.22 -18.62 3.52
CA THR A 605 -7.73 -18.26 2.19
C THR A 605 -8.67 -19.35 1.69
N ALA A 606 -9.59 -19.02 0.77
CA ALA A 606 -10.39 -20.01 0.06
C ALA A 606 -9.50 -21.06 -0.62
N SER A 607 -8.35 -20.62 -1.14
CA SER A 607 -7.38 -21.51 -1.79
C SER A 607 -6.80 -22.61 -0.88
N SER A 608 -6.90 -22.46 0.43
CA SER A 608 -6.43 -23.45 1.41
C SER A 608 -7.37 -24.65 1.55
N GLN A 609 -8.65 -24.51 1.18
CA GLN A 609 -9.56 -25.66 1.09
C GLN A 609 -9.11 -26.55 -0.05
N ARG A 610 -8.92 -27.85 0.17
CA ARG A 610 -8.41 -28.76 -0.87
C ARG A 610 -8.66 -30.21 -0.50
N ARG A 611 -8.66 -31.06 -1.52
CA ARG A 611 -8.77 -32.52 -1.42
C ARG A 611 -7.47 -33.14 -1.86
N ILE A 612 -6.76 -33.77 -0.94
CA ILE A 612 -5.39 -34.25 -1.15
C ILE A 612 -5.43 -35.77 -1.32
N PRO A 613 -4.88 -36.32 -2.41
CA PRO A 613 -4.74 -37.77 -2.57
C PRO A 613 -3.84 -38.36 -1.48
N VAL A 614 -4.23 -39.51 -0.92
CA VAL A 614 -3.35 -40.29 -0.05
C VAL A 614 -2.25 -40.90 -0.90
N HIS A 615 -1.02 -40.55 -0.57
CA HIS A 615 0.16 -41.08 -1.24
C HIS A 615 0.28 -42.59 -0.99
N PRO A 616 0.64 -43.41 -2.00
CA PRO A 616 0.74 -44.87 -1.84
C PRO A 616 1.66 -45.31 -0.70
N ALA A 617 2.77 -44.61 -0.47
CA ALA A 617 3.67 -44.88 0.65
C ALA A 617 3.01 -44.70 2.03
N LEU A 618 2.02 -43.81 2.19
CA LEU A 618 1.26 -43.71 3.44
C LEU A 618 0.34 -44.91 3.65
N ILE A 619 -0.24 -45.42 2.56
CA ILE A 619 -1.08 -46.63 2.60
C ILE A 619 -0.21 -47.83 2.97
N ALA A 620 0.94 -48.00 2.30
CA ALA A 620 1.90 -49.07 2.58
C ALA A 620 2.47 -49.01 4.01
N GLU A 621 2.61 -47.80 4.58
CA GLU A 621 3.03 -47.60 5.97
C GLU A 621 1.94 -47.99 7.00
N GLY A 622 0.70 -48.25 6.56
CA GLY A 622 -0.43 -48.62 7.41
C GLY A 622 -1.22 -47.42 7.97
N PHE A 623 -1.09 -46.23 7.37
CA PHE A 623 -1.78 -45.04 7.89
C PHE A 623 -3.31 -45.17 7.79
N MET A 624 -3.83 -45.73 6.70
CA MET A 624 -5.28 -45.89 6.53
C MET A 624 -5.84 -46.91 7.53
N ASP A 625 -5.11 -47.99 7.82
CA ASP A 625 -5.49 -48.95 8.85
C ASP A 625 -5.61 -48.28 10.21
N PHE A 626 -4.65 -47.41 10.56
CA PHE A 626 -4.75 -46.57 11.74
C PHE A 626 -6.01 -45.69 11.73
N VAL A 627 -6.30 -44.97 10.63
CA VAL A 627 -7.50 -44.13 10.52
C VAL A 627 -8.78 -44.93 10.77
N PHE A 628 -8.85 -46.18 10.29
CA PHE A 628 -10.01 -47.04 10.51
C PHE A 628 -10.17 -47.49 11.96
N THR A 629 -9.07 -47.67 12.70
CA THR A 629 -9.10 -48.02 14.14
C THR A 629 -9.61 -46.90 15.04
N VAL A 630 -9.44 -45.63 14.62
CA VAL A 630 -9.87 -44.48 15.43
C VAL A 630 -11.41 -44.36 15.41
N LYS A 631 -12.01 -43.94 16.52
CA LYS A 631 -13.45 -43.61 16.58
C LYS A 631 -13.76 -42.36 15.74
N LYS A 632 -15.05 -42.10 15.51
CA LYS A 632 -15.50 -40.87 14.84
C LYS A 632 -14.88 -39.62 15.52
N GLY A 633 -14.33 -38.69 14.74
CA GLY A 633 -13.71 -37.45 15.24
C GLY A 633 -12.19 -37.37 15.12
N PRO A 634 -11.51 -36.58 15.98
CA PRO A 634 -10.10 -36.20 15.77
C PRO A 634 -9.11 -37.36 15.88
N LEU A 635 -8.15 -37.41 14.95
CA LEU A 635 -7.15 -38.49 14.91
C LEU A 635 -6.10 -38.42 16.03
N PHE A 636 -5.74 -37.20 16.46
CA PHE A 636 -4.52 -36.97 17.26
C PHE A 636 -4.79 -36.42 18.67
N TYR A 637 -6.05 -36.20 19.05
CA TYR A 637 -6.37 -35.68 20.37
C TYR A 637 -7.79 -36.05 20.81
N ARG A 638 -7.98 -36.21 22.13
CA ARG A 638 -9.32 -36.40 22.72
C ARG A 638 -10.07 -35.09 22.97
N LYS A 639 -9.36 -34.03 23.36
CA LYS A 639 -9.93 -32.70 23.63
C LYS A 639 -9.35 -31.68 22.64
N ARG A 640 -10.22 -30.99 21.90
CA ARG A 640 -9.84 -30.01 20.86
C ARG A 640 -8.95 -28.88 21.36
N SER A 641 -9.07 -28.49 22.61
CA SER A 641 -8.17 -27.50 23.24
C SER A 641 -6.69 -27.91 23.20
N LYS A 642 -6.38 -29.22 23.17
CA LYS A 642 -5.00 -29.71 23.11
C LYS A 642 -4.39 -29.65 21.69
N ALA A 643 -5.21 -29.52 20.65
CA ALA A 643 -4.76 -29.53 19.25
C ALA A 643 -3.71 -28.45 18.95
N TYR A 644 -3.88 -27.25 19.54
CA TYR A 644 -2.95 -26.14 19.35
C TYR A 644 -1.56 -26.40 19.94
N ARG A 645 -1.46 -27.27 20.96
CA ARG A 645 -0.19 -27.65 21.60
C ARG A 645 0.61 -28.69 20.80
N ILE A 646 0.00 -29.32 19.79
CA ILE A 646 0.71 -30.30 18.95
C ILE A 646 1.88 -29.64 18.20
N ARG A 647 1.70 -28.41 17.69
CA ARG A 647 2.77 -27.70 16.96
C ARG A 647 4.05 -27.47 17.79
N PRO A 648 4.00 -26.89 19.00
CA PRO A 648 5.20 -26.72 19.80
C PRO A 648 5.77 -28.07 20.27
N VAL A 649 4.92 -29.03 20.65
CA VAL A 649 5.38 -30.36 21.09
C VAL A 649 6.14 -31.10 19.98
N LEU A 650 5.59 -31.15 18.76
CA LEU A 650 6.27 -31.77 17.63
C LEU A 650 7.55 -31.04 17.24
N ALA A 651 7.56 -29.70 17.34
CA ALA A 651 8.78 -28.92 17.09
C ALA A 651 9.89 -29.26 18.08
N THR A 652 9.56 -29.40 19.37
CA THR A 652 10.53 -29.81 20.40
C THR A 652 11.07 -31.21 20.14
N TRP A 653 10.20 -32.17 19.82
CA TRP A 653 10.62 -33.55 19.48
C TRP A 653 11.51 -33.60 18.23
N VAL A 654 11.17 -32.87 17.16
CA VAL A 654 12.08 -32.76 16.01
C VAL A 654 13.41 -32.10 16.40
N ARG A 655 13.41 -31.15 17.35
CA ARG A 655 14.65 -30.51 17.81
C ARG A 655 15.54 -31.40 18.69
N SER A 656 15.00 -32.45 19.31
CA SER A 656 15.85 -33.47 19.95
C SER A 656 16.55 -34.36 18.92
N LEU A 657 15.95 -34.56 17.74
CA LEU A 657 16.57 -35.29 16.62
C LEU A 657 17.50 -34.41 15.77
N ILE A 658 17.14 -33.14 15.59
CA ILE A 658 17.88 -32.15 14.79
C ILE A 658 18.14 -30.90 15.65
N PRO A 659 19.26 -30.88 16.40
CA PRO A 659 19.57 -29.79 17.33
C PRO A 659 19.60 -28.42 16.65
N TYR A 660 19.16 -27.40 17.40
CA TYR A 660 19.16 -26.00 16.93
C TYR A 660 20.56 -25.52 16.53
N LEU A 661 21.59 -25.92 17.29
CA LEU A 661 22.98 -25.52 17.07
C LEU A 661 23.49 -25.90 15.68
N HIS A 662 23.05 -27.04 15.13
CA HIS A 662 23.45 -27.49 13.79
C HIS A 662 22.58 -26.87 12.68
N ARG A 663 21.30 -26.60 12.99
CA ARG A 663 20.31 -26.12 12.03
C ARG A 663 19.51 -24.92 12.57
N PRO A 664 20.13 -23.75 12.76
CA PRO A 664 19.48 -22.60 13.40
C PRO A 664 18.39 -21.97 12.51
N SER A 665 18.57 -22.02 11.19
CA SER A 665 17.61 -21.46 10.21
C SER A 665 16.42 -22.36 9.93
N LEU A 666 16.50 -23.64 10.30
CA LEU A 666 15.45 -24.61 10.11
C LEU A 666 14.24 -24.26 10.99
N ARG A 667 13.05 -24.33 10.43
CA ARG A 667 11.80 -24.19 11.18
C ARG A 667 11.11 -25.54 11.15
N PRO A 668 11.16 -26.34 12.23
CA PRO A 668 10.65 -27.71 12.21
C PRO A 668 9.23 -27.84 11.65
N ASN A 669 8.37 -26.85 11.96
CA ASN A 669 6.99 -26.86 11.53
C ASN A 669 6.73 -26.53 10.05
N HIS A 670 7.72 -25.99 9.36
CA HIS A 670 7.63 -25.61 7.95
C HIS A 670 8.64 -26.31 7.05
N GLY A 671 9.64 -27.01 7.62
CA GLY A 671 10.65 -27.75 6.87
C GLY A 671 10.05 -28.78 5.92
N TRP A 672 9.05 -29.55 6.38
CA TRP A 672 8.37 -30.57 5.57
C TRP A 672 7.71 -30.00 4.33
N ARG A 673 7.07 -28.84 4.46
CA ARG A 673 6.41 -28.18 3.34
C ARG A 673 7.39 -27.69 2.30
N HIS A 674 8.55 -27.18 2.72
CA HIS A 674 9.61 -26.80 1.81
C HIS A 674 10.15 -28.04 1.08
N LEU A 675 10.42 -29.12 1.83
CA LEU A 675 10.93 -30.35 1.25
C LEU A 675 9.95 -30.96 0.26
N PHE A 676 8.66 -31.08 0.61
CA PHE A 676 7.67 -31.61 -0.30
C PHE A 676 7.53 -30.78 -1.59
N GLU A 677 7.62 -29.45 -1.50
CA GLU A 677 7.62 -28.61 -2.71
C GLU A 677 8.86 -28.86 -3.59
N ASP A 678 10.04 -29.03 -2.98
CA ASP A 678 11.27 -29.37 -3.69
C ASP A 678 11.20 -30.78 -4.30
N LEU A 679 10.60 -31.76 -3.60
CA LEU A 679 10.34 -33.11 -4.11
C LEU A 679 9.39 -33.09 -5.31
N CYS A 680 8.28 -32.35 -5.23
CA CYS A 680 7.35 -32.17 -6.34
C CYS A 680 8.05 -31.55 -7.57
N ARG A 681 8.95 -30.59 -7.36
CA ARG A 681 9.76 -29.99 -8.45
C ARG A 681 10.73 -31.00 -9.05
N ARG A 682 11.46 -31.74 -8.21
CA ARG A 682 12.40 -32.79 -8.61
C ARG A 682 11.70 -33.87 -9.44
N ASP A 683 10.51 -34.26 -9.02
CA ASP A 683 9.75 -35.36 -9.62
C ASP A 683 8.78 -34.88 -10.72
N LEU A 684 8.91 -33.64 -11.17
CA LEU A 684 8.19 -33.06 -12.31
C LEU A 684 6.66 -33.05 -12.16
N MET A 685 6.16 -32.98 -10.93
CA MET A 685 4.74 -32.77 -10.67
C MET A 685 4.29 -31.45 -11.30
N ASP A 686 3.17 -31.53 -12.03
CA ASP A 686 2.52 -30.37 -12.66
C ASP A 686 2.36 -29.20 -11.68
N GLU A 687 2.59 -27.97 -12.16
CA GLU A 687 2.62 -26.78 -11.30
C GLU A 687 1.25 -26.48 -10.68
N ASP A 688 0.16 -26.67 -11.42
CA ASP A 688 -1.19 -26.42 -10.92
C ASP A 688 -1.59 -27.50 -9.90
N ALA A 689 -1.28 -28.77 -10.17
CA ALA A 689 -1.47 -29.86 -9.21
C ALA A 689 -0.66 -29.64 -7.91
N ARG A 690 0.63 -29.29 -8.04
CA ARG A 690 1.52 -28.97 -6.92
C ARG A 690 0.99 -27.79 -6.12
N ALA A 691 0.61 -26.70 -6.78
CA ALA A 691 0.07 -25.51 -6.14
C ALA A 691 -1.23 -25.83 -5.40
N TYR A 692 -2.12 -26.62 -6.00
CA TYR A 692 -3.37 -27.08 -5.39
C TYR A 692 -3.12 -27.95 -4.16
N ILE A 693 -2.30 -29.00 -4.25
CA ILE A 693 -1.99 -29.92 -3.14
C ILE A 693 -1.35 -29.17 -1.96
N LEU A 694 -0.44 -28.23 -2.26
CA LEU A 694 0.15 -27.37 -1.23
C LEU A 694 -0.86 -26.33 -0.71
N GLY A 695 -1.93 -25.99 -1.41
CA GLY A 695 -2.80 -24.86 -1.08
C GLY A 695 -2.08 -23.52 -1.21
N ARG A 696 -1.35 -23.34 -2.32
CA ARG A 696 -0.77 -22.05 -2.74
C ARG A 696 -1.75 -21.31 -3.65
N SER A 697 -1.81 -19.99 -3.51
CA SER A 697 -2.56 -19.11 -4.42
C SER A 697 -1.77 -18.99 -5.73
N VAL A 698 -2.45 -19.24 -6.85
CA VAL A 698 -1.96 -19.07 -8.23
C VAL A 698 -2.80 -17.98 -8.92
N GLY A 699 -2.85 -16.79 -8.31
CA GLY A 699 -3.55 -15.62 -8.85
C GLY A 699 -5.09 -15.70 -8.76
N ALA A 700 -5.73 -14.52 -8.73
CA ALA A 700 -7.12 -14.36 -8.29
C ALA A 700 -8.17 -15.14 -9.11
N SER A 701 -7.98 -15.32 -10.43
CA SER A 701 -9.00 -15.99 -11.28
C SER A 701 -8.91 -17.52 -11.26
N ARG A 702 -7.71 -18.11 -11.10
CA ARG A 702 -7.52 -19.57 -11.13
C ARG A 702 -7.78 -20.24 -9.78
N GLU A 703 -7.79 -19.48 -8.68
CA GLU A 703 -7.92 -20.02 -7.33
C GLU A 703 -9.21 -20.81 -7.07
N LEU A 704 -10.31 -20.50 -7.76
CA LEU A 704 -11.63 -21.10 -7.54
C LEU A 704 -11.99 -22.22 -8.53
N TYR A 705 -11.31 -22.33 -9.67
CA TYR A 705 -11.54 -23.38 -10.67
C TYR A 705 -10.68 -24.63 -10.40
N GLY A 706 -11.05 -25.77 -10.99
CA GLY A 706 -10.28 -27.02 -10.86
C GLY A 706 -10.41 -27.72 -9.51
N ARG A 707 -11.54 -27.50 -8.81
CA ARG A 707 -11.81 -28.07 -7.48
C ARG A 707 -12.90 -29.13 -7.46
N SER A 708 -13.51 -29.45 -8.59
CA SER A 708 -14.54 -30.49 -8.73
C SER A 708 -13.92 -31.89 -8.71
N ASP A 709 -14.78 -32.90 -8.59
CA ASP A 709 -14.37 -34.31 -8.48
C ASP A 709 -13.62 -34.80 -9.73
N ILE A 710 -13.91 -34.20 -10.89
CA ILE A 710 -13.24 -34.43 -12.18
C ILE A 710 -11.71 -34.29 -12.07
N MET A 711 -11.20 -33.44 -11.17
CA MET A 711 -9.76 -33.22 -11.00
C MET A 711 -9.08 -34.26 -10.10
N LEU A 712 -9.83 -34.99 -9.29
CA LEU A 712 -9.28 -35.91 -8.28
C LEU A 712 -8.39 -36.99 -8.89
N PRO A 713 -8.77 -37.68 -9.99
CA PRO A 713 -7.89 -38.69 -10.61
C PRO A 713 -6.56 -38.10 -11.11
N GLY A 714 -6.60 -36.89 -11.70
CA GLY A 714 -5.39 -36.20 -12.15
C GLY A 714 -4.48 -35.79 -11.00
N LEU A 715 -5.05 -35.37 -9.88
CA LEU A 715 -4.30 -35.06 -8.65
C LEU A 715 -3.67 -36.32 -8.05
N ALA A 716 -4.38 -37.45 -8.03
CA ALA A 716 -3.83 -38.72 -7.56
C ALA A 716 -2.67 -39.19 -8.45
N ALA A 717 -2.83 -39.14 -9.78
CA ALA A 717 -1.76 -39.45 -10.72
C ALA A 717 -0.55 -38.51 -10.58
N ALA A 718 -0.79 -37.23 -10.27
CA ALA A 718 0.29 -36.29 -9.96
C ALA A 718 0.99 -36.65 -8.66
N MET A 719 0.24 -37.03 -7.61
CA MET A 719 0.80 -37.45 -6.32
C MET A 719 1.70 -38.68 -6.45
N ASP A 720 1.34 -39.64 -7.30
CA ASP A 720 2.10 -40.87 -7.54
C ASP A 720 3.49 -40.63 -8.17
N GLN A 721 3.73 -39.44 -8.73
CA GLN A 721 5.04 -39.07 -9.26
C GLN A 721 6.07 -38.82 -8.15
N VAL A 722 5.61 -38.42 -6.96
CA VAL A 722 6.49 -38.16 -5.82
C VAL A 722 7.08 -39.49 -5.36
N ARG A 723 8.40 -39.61 -5.40
CA ARG A 723 9.05 -40.87 -5.01
C ARG A 723 8.97 -41.09 -3.49
N PRO A 724 8.70 -42.33 -3.03
CA PRO A 724 8.79 -42.68 -1.60
C PRO A 724 10.17 -42.38 -1.01
N PHE A 725 10.21 -42.13 0.29
CA PHE A 725 11.46 -42.07 1.05
C PHE A 725 12.01 -43.50 1.25
N GLU A 726 13.34 -43.65 1.21
CA GLU A 726 14.04 -44.91 1.49
C GLU A 726 14.23 -45.08 3.02
N ILE A 727 13.15 -45.41 3.72
CA ILE A 727 13.08 -45.40 5.20
C ILE A 727 12.93 -46.76 5.84
#